data_AF-A0A945X6L3-F1
#
_entry.id   AF-A0A945X6L3-F1
#
_cell.length_a   1.000
_cell.length_b   1.000
_cell.length_c   1.000
_cell.angle_alpha   90.00
_cell.angle_beta   90.00
_cell.angle_gamma   90.00
#
_symmetry.space_group_name_H-M   'P 1'
#
loop_
_entity.id
_entity.type
_entity.pdbx_description
1 polymer ?
#
loop_
_entity_poly.entity_id
_entity_poly.type
_entity_poly.pdbx_seq_one_letter_code
_entity_poly.pdbx_strand_id
1 'polypeptide(L)'
;MMTRRSVACLLLSIALMGSTGSAATYYVAADGNDENAGTTPGAAFRTVARGIEPLQPGDTLAVGPGLYHEQVFIEKSGTREHPITIRAAIPGRTELVGSVRLAEWSPVRGRAQVFSSHLDRPSYLVYEKDTNRELFEVANLDLVEQTPATFFYDEAAKQIHVHPSDDLGMAHHVVDACVLDYGLASRTTDPGWLHTPRRVGLVIEGFVVRDYNTYGVFIHNADYCEVRNCIVHHCRRGIFTYSSLRSRIADCEVFACADRFNREQGNIGMMGYIFECVQENNLVHRTRQHGIRFYGGSYGNILRGNLAYDCSISLHVKGQLFTHEQAIRYARFSDDGHADLAPDLQNVFERNACHRVAGSTGLIPNGCVYRHNTGEKSSVGRALKPRSNLELASGEMAAARLADPVWHDLRLQSDSPYREAGAGGEDRGAYPYRDEVFYVGPDGSDEGAGTCATAPWQSLPHAMAKLKAGDTLYLLPGIYREALRLTDLVSDGRPTTIRAYGKGEVVLDGEGATEGGLKLVACRNVSIQGLRIRGAAGQALRIQNSSVVRIEENEFVDNPGTAIHVVGDSVDVRVLHNTIAFNGGTGVVSAPAARGLWVVSNIIRENASSLSLPDGPPPELFADYNNVTDAPAAATGPHDVDLPPGFADAARRDLRLSRISLCRGRGYLDRAIGAQRLEPAAGDDLAATKLRALAVTATTADLAWSIAGGKATMIVAYGTAPDQLTNVIVRDTGHWYRRHHTTTLQGLEPGSRYYVRVGYRQLLDGPAPYHSFRYLWPERTPAGEAEYYATLARRDIMGTELLSFVTRTENVVTGRELHVTVTGSDAAPGTAEAPLRSIVCACRMVQPGDRVLVHEGTYTELLRPSRSGLPGHPIVFEAAPGQRVELSGGRELIPYGADLRDRHHVVLRGFVFSGQSELDADRGGFGHVAVVGASDILVERCLFDGRMNYVNAIQIHRSREVTIHNNLFVSHHASMMVYDNPGTVTITRNSLLGPTLAKIYGPRNERLVIRNNLFGEHLFPKKKKQYKLKLPLVKEIDADYNLYYFDPANDERRLIDYMPPIPDPSAITAQPEDDPSKKRMGVKGDLEAWRTIFKQGRHSFIADPKWAKPEAVKAARSRSRGWPNRFFKYEPLRRADFAIAADSPCIGAGENGVTVGADTSY
;
A
#
# COMPACT_ATOMS: atom_id res chain seq x y z
N MET A 1 11.49 -58.96 58.82
CA MET A 1 11.33 -57.74 59.65
C MET A 1 11.13 -56.54 58.73
N MET A 2 9.92 -56.00 58.74
CA MET A 2 9.61 -54.66 58.21
C MET A 2 10.45 -53.60 58.93
N THR A 3 10.77 -52.48 58.28
CA THR A 3 10.39 -51.11 58.73
C THR A 3 11.10 -49.99 57.93
N ARG A 4 10.39 -48.85 57.81
CA ARG A 4 10.85 -47.49 57.39
C ARG A 4 10.96 -47.12 55.90
N ARG A 5 10.05 -47.60 55.03
CA ARG A 5 9.89 -47.00 53.67
C ARG A 5 8.48 -46.50 53.29
N SER A 6 7.50 -46.53 54.20
CA SER A 6 6.08 -46.27 53.82
C SER A 6 5.40 -45.06 54.47
N VAL A 7 6.13 -44.15 55.13
CA VAL A 7 5.51 -42.97 55.81
C VAL A 7 5.96 -41.62 55.22
N ALA A 8 7.02 -41.57 54.40
CA ALA A 8 7.49 -40.31 53.80
C ALA A 8 6.71 -39.89 52.52
N CYS A 9 6.03 -40.83 51.84
CA CYS A 9 5.26 -40.52 50.62
C CYS A 9 3.82 -40.04 50.88
N LEU A 10 3.33 -40.09 52.13
CA LEU A 10 1.95 -39.68 52.46
C LEU A 10 1.85 -38.27 53.07
N LEU A 11 2.96 -37.69 53.54
CA LEU A 11 2.99 -36.32 54.10
C LEU A 11 3.53 -35.27 53.11
N LEU A 12 4.16 -35.69 52.00
CA LEU A 12 4.53 -34.79 50.89
C LEU A 12 3.40 -34.64 49.84
N SER A 13 2.35 -35.45 49.94
CA SER A 13 1.19 -35.46 49.03
C SER A 13 -0.02 -34.67 49.54
N ILE A 14 0.05 -34.08 50.75
CA ILE A 14 -0.99 -33.18 51.31
C ILE A 14 -0.53 -31.69 51.28
N ALA A 15 0.76 -31.41 51.09
CA ALA A 15 1.27 -30.03 50.91
C ALA A 15 1.31 -29.54 49.44
N LEU A 16 0.77 -30.34 48.51
CA LEU A 16 0.56 -29.99 47.09
C LEU A 16 -0.94 -29.94 46.73
N MET A 17 -1.81 -29.75 47.73
CA MET A 17 -3.14 -29.19 47.45
C MET A 17 -2.92 -27.75 47.00
N GLY A 18 -3.11 -27.55 45.70
CA GLY A 18 -2.86 -26.28 45.02
C GLY A 18 -3.45 -25.12 45.80
N SER A 19 -2.61 -24.12 46.07
CA SER A 19 -3.10 -22.77 46.19
C SER A 19 -3.76 -22.45 44.84
N THR A 20 -5.08 -22.53 44.80
CA THR A 20 -5.92 -21.81 43.84
C THR A 20 -5.70 -20.32 44.11
N GLY A 21 -4.54 -19.81 43.71
CA GLY A 21 -4.27 -18.38 43.70
C GLY A 21 -5.29 -17.74 42.76
N SER A 22 -6.15 -16.89 43.29
CA SER A 22 -7.06 -16.08 42.48
C SER A 22 -6.23 -15.24 41.51
N ALA A 23 -6.58 -15.29 40.22
CA ALA A 23 -5.99 -14.44 39.19
C ALA A 23 -6.03 -12.97 39.62
N ALA A 24 -4.87 -12.30 39.65
CA ALA A 24 -4.78 -10.90 40.04
C ALA A 24 -5.20 -9.97 38.89
N THR A 25 -5.77 -8.82 39.22
CA THR A 25 -6.00 -7.73 38.25
C THR A 25 -5.16 -6.52 38.63
N TYR A 26 -4.35 -6.06 37.67
CA TYR A 26 -3.59 -4.81 37.77
C TYR A 26 -4.20 -3.72 36.89
N TYR A 27 -3.95 -2.47 37.24
CA TYR A 27 -4.55 -1.30 36.61
C TYR A 27 -3.47 -0.32 36.15
N VAL A 28 -3.68 0.26 34.97
CA VAL A 28 -2.90 1.37 34.42
C VAL A 28 -3.86 2.52 34.13
N ALA A 29 -3.46 3.76 34.39
CA ALA A 29 -4.20 4.96 34.05
C ALA A 29 -3.25 6.06 33.56
N ALA A 30 -3.69 6.90 32.61
CA ALA A 30 -2.84 7.94 32.00
C ALA A 30 -2.34 8.98 33.01
N ASP A 31 -3.10 9.19 34.09
CA ASP A 31 -2.80 10.05 35.24
C ASP A 31 -2.23 9.27 36.45
N GLY A 32 -1.93 7.98 36.28
CA GLY A 32 -1.37 7.12 37.33
C GLY A 32 0.09 7.42 37.69
N ASN A 33 0.68 6.59 38.55
CA ASN A 33 2.09 6.67 38.96
C ASN A 33 2.73 5.26 38.97
N ASP A 34 3.89 5.10 38.34
CA ASP A 34 4.62 3.82 38.24
C ASP A 34 5.23 3.33 39.56
N GLU A 35 5.24 4.19 40.58
CA GLU A 35 5.55 3.83 41.97
C GLU A 35 4.39 3.15 42.70
N ASN A 36 3.16 3.24 42.17
CA ASN A 36 2.00 2.59 42.77
C ASN A 36 2.09 1.06 42.67
N ALA A 37 1.26 0.36 43.47
CA ALA A 37 1.18 -1.10 43.41
C ALA A 37 0.35 -1.63 42.22
N GLY A 38 -0.49 -0.78 41.61
CA GLY A 38 -1.34 -1.15 40.47
C GLY A 38 -2.52 -2.06 40.82
N THR A 39 -2.78 -2.38 42.09
CA THR A 39 -3.78 -3.39 42.50
C THR A 39 -5.22 -2.87 42.59
N THR A 40 -5.42 -1.55 42.44
CA THR A 40 -6.75 -0.92 42.38
C THR A 40 -6.74 0.23 41.37
N PRO A 41 -7.89 0.64 40.80
CA PRO A 41 -7.95 1.78 39.88
C PRO A 41 -7.39 3.09 40.43
N GLY A 42 -7.62 3.39 41.72
CA GLY A 42 -7.10 4.61 42.38
C GLY A 42 -5.61 4.57 42.72
N ALA A 43 -4.98 3.39 42.60
CA ALA A 43 -3.53 3.20 42.76
C ALA A 43 -2.96 2.52 41.51
N ALA A 44 -3.42 2.96 40.32
CA ALA A 44 -2.98 2.43 39.04
C ALA A 44 -1.53 2.84 38.72
N PHE A 45 -0.82 1.99 37.96
CA PHE A 45 0.43 2.36 37.30
C PHE A 45 0.18 3.47 36.26
N ARG A 46 1.23 4.20 35.88
CA ARG A 46 1.14 5.21 34.82
C ARG A 46 1.33 4.61 33.44
N THR A 47 2.28 3.68 33.31
CA THR A 47 2.72 3.14 32.03
C THR A 47 2.26 1.70 31.83
N VAL A 48 1.93 1.36 30.59
CA VAL A 48 1.54 -0.02 30.24
C VAL A 48 2.71 -0.96 30.44
N ALA A 49 3.93 -0.53 30.10
CA ALA A 49 5.15 -1.31 30.30
C ALA A 49 5.35 -1.72 31.77
N ARG A 50 5.16 -0.79 32.71
CA ARG A 50 5.25 -1.06 34.16
C ARG A 50 4.19 -2.04 34.64
N GLY A 51 2.97 -1.92 34.12
CA GLY A 51 1.84 -2.80 34.45
C GLY A 51 2.00 -4.26 34.01
N ILE A 52 2.87 -4.52 33.03
CA ILE A 52 3.17 -5.89 32.54
C ILE A 52 4.12 -6.63 33.48
N GLU A 53 5.04 -5.94 34.15
CA GLU A 53 6.08 -6.54 34.96
C GLU A 53 5.57 -7.54 36.04
N PRO A 54 4.52 -7.22 36.83
CA PRO A 54 4.07 -8.12 37.90
C PRO A 54 3.29 -9.34 37.39
N LEU A 55 2.84 -9.34 36.13
CA LEU A 55 1.92 -10.36 35.61
C LEU A 55 2.50 -11.79 35.69
N GLN A 56 1.64 -12.70 36.13
CA GLN A 56 1.82 -14.15 36.17
C GLN A 56 0.71 -14.85 35.34
N PRO A 57 0.89 -16.14 34.97
CA PRO A 57 -0.16 -16.89 34.28
C PRO A 57 -1.53 -16.80 34.98
N GLY A 58 -2.56 -16.39 34.23
CA GLY A 58 -3.92 -16.16 34.71
C GLY A 58 -4.26 -14.69 35.02
N ASP A 59 -3.26 -13.82 35.22
CA ASP A 59 -3.48 -12.43 35.60
C ASP A 59 -4.05 -11.56 34.47
N THR A 60 -4.69 -10.46 34.86
CA THR A 60 -5.23 -9.43 33.93
C THR A 60 -4.59 -8.06 34.19
N LEU A 61 -4.21 -7.36 33.12
CA LEU A 61 -3.89 -5.93 33.14
C LEU A 61 -5.04 -5.15 32.47
N ALA A 62 -5.72 -4.30 33.23
CA ALA A 62 -6.76 -3.39 32.76
C ALA A 62 -6.18 -1.98 32.57
N VAL A 63 -6.06 -1.55 31.31
CA VAL A 63 -5.52 -0.23 30.97
C VAL A 63 -6.65 0.76 30.76
N GLY A 64 -6.69 1.83 31.55
CA GLY A 64 -7.72 2.86 31.50
C GLY A 64 -7.73 3.65 30.17
N PRO A 65 -8.80 4.39 29.89
CA PRO A 65 -8.86 5.33 28.77
C PRO A 65 -7.68 6.31 28.78
N GLY A 66 -7.19 6.68 27.61
CA GLY A 66 -6.14 7.69 27.47
C GLY A 66 -5.17 7.43 26.31
N LEU A 67 -4.28 8.40 26.12
CA LEU A 67 -3.20 8.38 25.14
C LEU A 67 -1.89 7.95 25.81
N TYR A 68 -1.33 6.84 25.36
CA TYR A 68 -0.10 6.24 25.89
C TYR A 68 0.96 6.24 24.78
N HIS A 69 1.87 7.22 24.83
CA HIS A 69 3.01 7.28 23.91
C HIS A 69 4.15 6.39 24.41
N GLU A 70 3.99 5.08 24.16
CA GLU A 70 4.86 4.03 24.68
C GLU A 70 5.19 2.98 23.62
N GLN A 71 6.28 2.24 23.85
CA GLN A 71 6.58 1.00 23.14
C GLN A 71 6.63 -0.13 24.16
N VAL A 72 5.77 -1.12 23.99
CA VAL A 72 5.45 -2.09 25.03
C VAL A 72 5.94 -3.48 24.62
N PHE A 73 6.87 -4.01 25.42
CA PHE A 73 7.43 -5.33 25.19
C PHE A 73 6.89 -6.38 26.17
N ILE A 74 6.32 -7.46 25.65
CA ILE A 74 5.67 -8.53 26.41
C ILE A 74 6.56 -9.77 26.36
N GLU A 75 7.42 -9.92 27.37
CA GLU A 75 8.33 -11.06 27.52
C GLU A 75 7.79 -12.16 28.44
N LYS A 76 6.57 -11.98 28.97
CA LYS A 76 5.87 -12.94 29.81
C LYS A 76 5.04 -13.91 28.97
N SER A 77 4.85 -15.11 29.50
CA SER A 77 3.91 -16.11 28.97
C SER A 77 2.91 -16.48 30.07
N GLY A 78 1.66 -16.72 29.67
CA GLY A 78 0.72 -17.48 30.49
C GLY A 78 0.90 -18.98 30.24
N THR A 79 -0.20 -19.71 30.37
CA THR A 79 -0.34 -21.08 29.87
C THR A 79 -1.60 -21.19 29.01
N ARG A 80 -1.82 -22.36 28.38
CA ARG A 80 -3.07 -22.63 27.67
C ARG A 80 -4.30 -22.50 28.59
N GLU A 81 -4.19 -22.98 29.82
CA GLU A 81 -5.28 -23.00 30.81
C GLU A 81 -5.40 -21.69 31.59
N HIS A 82 -4.30 -20.95 31.74
CA HIS A 82 -4.20 -19.70 32.50
C HIS A 82 -3.49 -18.63 31.67
N PRO A 83 -4.18 -18.05 30.68
CA PRO A 83 -3.59 -17.02 29.84
C PRO A 83 -3.37 -15.72 30.62
N ILE A 84 -2.36 -14.94 30.24
CA ILE A 84 -2.21 -13.54 30.66
C ILE A 84 -3.09 -12.68 29.76
N THR A 85 -3.94 -11.83 30.35
CA THR A 85 -4.82 -10.92 29.61
C THR A 85 -4.37 -9.48 29.76
N ILE A 86 -4.01 -8.82 28.67
CA ILE A 86 -3.75 -7.38 28.63
C ILE A 86 -4.90 -6.76 27.83
N ARG A 87 -5.71 -5.92 28.48
CA ARG A 87 -6.91 -5.36 27.87
C ARG A 87 -7.08 -3.88 28.13
N ALA A 88 -7.66 -3.17 27.16
CA ALA A 88 -8.29 -1.89 27.43
C ALA A 88 -9.45 -2.11 28.42
N ALA A 89 -9.50 -1.32 29.49
CA ALA A 89 -10.59 -1.36 30.47
C ALA A 89 -11.92 -1.01 29.80
N ILE A 90 -11.88 -0.11 28.80
CA ILE A 90 -12.99 0.18 27.89
C ILE A 90 -12.47 0.01 26.45
N PRO A 91 -12.94 -1.00 25.70
CA PRO A 91 -12.50 -1.23 24.32
C PRO A 91 -12.62 0.01 23.44
N GLY A 92 -11.57 0.31 22.68
CA GLY A 92 -11.47 1.47 21.81
C GLY A 92 -11.07 2.78 22.49
N ARG A 93 -10.86 2.83 23.82
CA ARG A 93 -10.50 4.08 24.52
C ARG A 93 -9.05 4.19 24.98
N THR A 94 -8.28 3.13 24.79
CA THR A 94 -6.87 3.08 25.17
C THR A 94 -6.05 3.15 23.89
N GLU A 95 -5.47 4.31 23.62
CA GLU A 95 -4.65 4.58 22.44
C GLU A 95 -3.17 4.40 22.76
N LEU A 96 -2.51 3.42 22.13
CA LEU A 96 -1.06 3.32 22.07
C LEU A 96 -0.57 3.99 20.78
N VAL A 97 0.33 4.97 20.91
CA VAL A 97 0.74 5.84 19.81
C VAL A 97 2.26 5.91 19.69
N GLY A 98 2.77 5.62 18.49
CA GLY A 98 4.20 5.63 18.20
C GLY A 98 4.74 6.93 17.58
N SER A 99 3.87 7.90 17.32
CA SER A 99 4.20 9.18 16.70
C SER A 99 4.14 10.38 17.65
N VAL A 100 4.81 11.44 17.20
CA VAL A 100 4.63 12.79 17.74
C VAL A 100 3.94 13.67 16.68
N ARG A 101 3.02 14.52 17.15
CA ARG A 101 2.42 15.58 16.34
C ARG A 101 3.46 16.66 16.06
N LEU A 102 3.70 16.96 14.78
CA LEU A 102 4.54 18.09 14.38
C LEU A 102 3.74 19.40 14.43
N ALA A 103 4.37 20.47 14.90
CA ALA A 103 3.76 21.78 15.12
C ALA A 103 4.79 22.90 14.87
N GLU A 104 4.43 24.16 15.14
CA GLU A 104 5.36 25.30 15.08
C GLU A 104 6.07 25.48 13.71
N TRP A 105 5.31 25.22 12.64
CA TRP A 105 5.82 25.27 11.27
C TRP A 105 6.33 26.66 10.86
N SER A 106 7.55 26.71 10.31
CA SER A 106 8.17 27.91 9.76
C SER A 106 8.51 27.75 8.28
N PRO A 107 8.23 28.73 7.40
CA PRO A 107 8.64 28.65 6.00
C PRO A 107 10.17 28.72 5.86
N VAL A 108 10.75 27.93 4.95
CA VAL A 108 12.19 27.91 4.70
C VAL A 108 12.57 29.03 3.73
N ARG A 109 13.52 29.89 4.12
CA ARG A 109 13.92 31.06 3.31
C ARG A 109 14.38 30.64 1.90
N GLY A 110 13.81 31.29 0.88
CA GLY A 110 14.13 31.04 -0.53
C GLY A 110 13.43 29.82 -1.14
N ARG A 111 12.51 29.18 -0.41
CA ARG A 111 11.75 27.99 -0.84
C ARG A 111 10.28 28.21 -0.53
N ALA A 112 9.44 28.31 -1.56
CA ALA A 112 8.06 28.78 -1.37
C ALA A 112 7.16 27.68 -0.76
N GLN A 113 7.51 26.42 -0.96
CA GLN A 113 6.68 25.26 -0.58
C GLN A 113 7.32 24.37 0.48
N VAL A 114 8.42 24.81 1.11
CA VAL A 114 9.10 24.03 2.16
C VAL A 114 8.90 24.70 3.51
N PHE A 115 8.44 23.90 4.48
CA PHE A 115 8.22 24.30 5.86
C PHE A 115 9.06 23.42 6.79
N SER A 116 9.56 23.97 7.88
CA SER A 116 10.34 23.25 8.89
C SER A 116 9.67 23.21 10.25
N SER A 117 9.89 22.11 10.96
CA SER A 117 9.50 21.88 12.36
C SER A 117 10.65 21.19 13.10
N HIS A 118 10.72 21.38 14.43
CA HIS A 118 11.64 20.63 15.28
C HIS A 118 11.27 19.14 15.33
N LEU A 119 12.28 18.27 15.36
CA LEU A 119 12.14 16.83 15.59
C LEU A 119 13.45 16.27 16.18
N ASP A 120 13.41 15.68 17.37
CA ASP A 120 14.62 15.26 18.11
C ASP A 120 15.42 14.12 17.45
N ARG A 121 14.72 13.28 16.68
CA ARG A 121 15.27 12.05 16.10
C ARG A 121 14.66 11.79 14.72
N PRO A 122 15.37 11.11 13.81
CA PRO A 122 14.81 10.77 12.52
C PRO A 122 13.53 9.95 12.67
N SER A 123 12.54 10.22 11.81
CA SER A 123 11.35 9.40 11.65
C SER A 123 11.44 8.59 10.37
N TYR A 124 10.86 7.38 10.38
CA TYR A 124 10.78 6.54 9.20
C TYR A 124 9.39 6.54 8.56
N LEU A 125 8.37 7.01 9.27
CA LEU A 125 7.01 7.10 8.80
C LEU A 125 6.45 8.47 9.20
N VAL A 126 6.29 9.35 8.22
CA VAL A 126 5.73 10.69 8.41
C VAL A 126 4.41 10.74 7.64
N TYR A 127 3.33 11.15 8.30
CA TYR A 127 1.98 11.02 7.75
C TYR A 127 1.22 12.33 7.85
N GLU A 128 0.74 12.83 6.70
CA GLU A 128 -0.19 13.93 6.56
C GLU A 128 -1.63 13.38 6.66
N LYS A 129 -2.24 13.58 7.83
CA LYS A 129 -3.48 12.92 8.27
C LYS A 129 -4.72 13.46 7.54
N ASP A 130 -4.75 14.76 7.24
CA ASP A 130 -5.88 15.46 6.61
C ASP A 130 -6.10 15.09 5.13
N THR A 131 -5.03 14.70 4.43
CA THR A 131 -5.09 14.17 3.07
C THR A 131 -4.91 12.64 3.03
N ASN A 132 -4.68 12.02 4.18
CA ASN A 132 -4.41 10.59 4.34
C ASN A 132 -3.24 10.12 3.45
N ARG A 133 -2.10 10.84 3.54
CA ARG A 133 -0.90 10.60 2.74
C ARG A 133 0.35 10.48 3.61
N GLU A 134 1.09 9.42 3.38
CA GLU A 134 2.45 9.29 3.90
C GLU A 134 3.42 10.16 3.07
N LEU A 135 4.19 11.00 3.75
CA LEU A 135 5.24 11.84 3.16
C LEU A 135 6.50 11.00 2.90
N PHE A 136 7.19 11.26 1.78
CA PHE A 136 8.39 10.51 1.39
C PHE A 136 9.67 11.22 1.82
N GLU A 137 10.58 10.52 2.48
CA GLU A 137 11.93 11.04 2.76
C GLU A 137 12.66 11.30 1.42
N VAL A 138 13.32 12.44 1.26
CA VAL A 138 14.16 12.81 0.12
C VAL A 138 15.52 13.32 0.59
N ALA A 139 16.51 13.31 -0.29
CA ALA A 139 17.93 13.47 0.08
C ALA A 139 18.31 14.87 0.58
N ASN A 140 17.57 15.91 0.16
CA ASN A 140 17.90 17.30 0.44
C ASN A 140 16.69 18.23 0.20
N LEU A 141 16.81 19.48 0.64
CA LEU A 141 15.77 20.51 0.53
C LEU A 141 15.37 20.84 -0.91
N ASP A 142 16.24 20.68 -1.90
CA ASP A 142 15.90 20.93 -3.30
C ASP A 142 14.88 19.92 -3.81
N LEU A 143 15.02 18.66 -3.41
CA LEU A 143 14.04 17.63 -3.74
C LEU A 143 12.71 17.83 -3.00
N VAL A 144 12.76 18.36 -1.75
CA VAL A 144 11.55 18.70 -0.99
C VAL A 144 10.75 19.77 -1.74
N GLU A 145 11.37 20.88 -2.15
CA GLU A 145 10.72 21.96 -2.90
C GLU A 145 10.13 21.49 -4.25
N GLN A 146 10.74 20.49 -4.89
CA GLN A 146 10.31 20.02 -6.22
C GLN A 146 9.19 18.98 -6.17
N THR A 147 8.95 18.36 -5.02
CA THR A 147 8.11 17.17 -4.91
C THR A 147 7.14 17.30 -3.74
N PRO A 148 5.86 17.57 -4.00
CA PRO A 148 4.84 17.55 -2.97
C PRO A 148 4.77 16.21 -2.24
N ALA A 149 4.28 16.25 -1.01
CA ALA A 149 4.20 15.11 -0.11
C ALA A 149 5.58 14.49 0.20
N THR A 150 6.63 15.29 0.38
CA THR A 150 7.97 14.79 0.72
C THR A 150 8.56 15.51 1.93
N PHE A 151 9.58 14.91 2.54
CA PHE A 151 10.29 15.50 3.66
C PHE A 151 11.80 15.22 3.62
N PHE A 152 12.59 16.06 4.27
CA PHE A 152 14.00 15.85 4.55
C PHE A 152 14.26 16.10 6.02
N TYR A 153 14.97 15.19 6.69
CA TYR A 153 15.37 15.38 8.09
C TYR A 153 16.83 15.81 8.16
N ASP A 154 17.06 17.04 8.64
CA ASP A 154 18.38 17.55 8.95
C ASP A 154 18.79 17.09 10.35
N GLU A 155 19.61 16.04 10.40
CA GLU A 155 20.05 15.45 11.65
C GLU A 155 20.94 16.37 12.48
N ALA A 156 21.71 17.26 11.84
CA ALA A 156 22.57 18.21 12.52
C ALA A 156 21.76 19.33 13.18
N ALA A 157 20.71 19.80 12.50
CA ALA A 157 19.82 20.84 13.01
C ALA A 157 18.67 20.32 13.88
N LYS A 158 18.42 19.00 13.89
CA LYS A 158 17.22 18.38 14.51
C LYS A 158 15.93 18.97 13.96
N GLN A 159 15.90 19.19 12.65
CA GLN A 159 14.77 19.78 11.93
C GLN A 159 14.24 18.82 10.88
N ILE A 160 12.92 18.71 10.78
CA ILE A 160 12.25 18.10 9.63
C ILE A 160 11.72 19.19 8.71
N HIS A 161 12.01 19.06 7.42
CA HIS A 161 11.56 19.95 6.37
C HIS A 161 10.55 19.21 5.50
N VAL A 162 9.36 19.76 5.31
CA VAL A 162 8.25 19.13 4.59
C VAL A 162 7.79 20.02 3.44
N HIS A 163 7.48 19.39 2.31
CA HIS A 163 6.56 19.95 1.33
C HIS A 163 5.21 19.24 1.51
N PRO A 164 4.14 19.97 1.89
CA PRO A 164 2.81 19.38 2.07
C PRO A 164 2.29 18.77 0.77
N SER A 165 1.24 17.98 0.84
CA SER A 165 0.79 17.24 -0.35
C SER A 165 0.04 18.08 -1.41
N ASP A 166 -0.23 19.36 -1.08
CA ASP A 166 -0.71 20.42 -1.96
C ASP A 166 -0.18 21.80 -1.52
N ASP A 167 -0.63 22.87 -2.18
CA ASP A 167 -0.10 24.23 -2.00
C ASP A 167 -0.92 25.07 -0.98
N LEU A 168 -1.75 24.45 -0.12
CA LEU A 168 -2.59 25.17 0.85
C LEU A 168 -1.79 25.72 2.05
N GLY A 169 -0.58 25.21 2.27
CA GLY A 169 0.31 25.62 3.36
C GLY A 169 -0.02 24.92 4.69
N MET A 170 0.94 24.95 5.63
CA MET A 170 0.93 24.07 6.81
C MET A 170 -0.16 24.33 7.84
N ALA A 171 -0.87 25.46 7.79
CA ALA A 171 -2.01 25.68 8.67
C ALA A 171 -3.15 24.67 8.42
N HIS A 172 -3.29 24.20 7.17
CA HIS A 172 -4.35 23.28 6.76
C HIS A 172 -3.99 21.81 6.98
N HIS A 173 -2.70 21.51 7.14
CA HIS A 173 -2.22 20.13 7.23
C HIS A 173 -1.94 19.69 8.67
N VAL A 174 -2.17 18.40 8.91
CA VAL A 174 -1.88 17.73 10.17
C VAL A 174 -0.84 16.67 9.91
N VAL A 175 0.37 16.84 10.44
CA VAL A 175 1.48 15.93 10.14
C VAL A 175 2.01 15.31 11.41
N ASP A 176 2.07 13.98 11.42
CA ASP A 176 2.64 13.18 12.50
C ASP A 176 3.93 12.50 12.02
N ALA A 177 4.92 12.40 12.91
CA ALA A 177 6.18 11.70 12.67
C ALA A 177 6.32 10.54 13.65
N CYS A 178 6.41 9.31 13.14
CA CYS A 178 6.58 8.09 13.94
C CYS A 178 8.01 8.03 14.51
N VAL A 179 8.13 7.96 15.84
CA VAL A 179 9.41 7.99 16.57
C VAL A 179 9.63 6.73 17.43
N LEU A 180 8.63 5.84 17.49
CA LEU A 180 8.70 4.52 18.11
C LEU A 180 8.49 3.41 17.06
N ASP A 181 9.03 2.23 17.34
CA ASP A 181 9.08 1.12 16.39
C ASP A 181 7.93 0.13 16.56
N TYR A 182 7.53 -0.18 17.79
CA TYR A 182 6.57 -1.23 18.10
C TYR A 182 5.48 -0.72 19.05
N GLY A 183 4.23 -1.10 18.81
CA GLY A 183 3.15 -0.97 19.78
C GLY A 183 3.27 -2.04 20.87
N LEU A 184 2.48 -3.11 20.75
CA LEU A 184 2.54 -4.27 21.64
C LEU A 184 3.31 -5.40 20.97
N ALA A 185 4.51 -5.71 21.45
CA ALA A 185 5.40 -6.66 20.78
C ALA A 185 6.12 -7.63 21.72
N SER A 186 6.42 -8.84 21.26
CA SER A 186 7.49 -9.67 21.85
C SER A 186 8.84 -9.32 21.21
N ARG A 187 9.91 -9.15 21.99
CA ARG A 187 11.27 -8.93 21.45
C ARG A 187 11.82 -10.16 20.77
N THR A 188 12.64 -9.92 19.75
CA THR A 188 13.45 -10.93 19.09
C THR A 188 14.92 -10.56 19.31
N THR A 189 15.64 -11.31 20.13
CA THR A 189 17.08 -11.07 20.37
C THR A 189 17.96 -11.80 19.36
N ASP A 190 17.38 -12.69 18.55
CA ASP A 190 18.09 -13.51 17.56
C ASP A 190 17.84 -13.01 16.12
N PRO A 191 18.87 -12.47 15.43
CA PRO A 191 18.77 -12.06 14.02
C PRO A 191 18.39 -13.22 13.08
N GLY A 192 18.63 -14.46 13.50
CA GLY A 192 18.33 -15.70 12.77
C GLY A 192 16.96 -16.30 13.05
N TRP A 193 16.19 -15.75 14.01
CA TRP A 193 14.83 -16.18 14.36
C TRP A 193 14.70 -17.64 14.84
N LEU A 194 15.81 -18.34 15.11
CA LEU A 194 15.86 -19.78 15.38
C LEU A 194 15.80 -20.11 16.88
N HIS A 195 16.21 -19.19 17.75
CA HIS A 195 16.36 -19.41 19.20
C HIS A 195 15.48 -18.52 20.08
N THR A 196 14.47 -17.86 19.52
CA THR A 196 13.56 -17.01 20.32
C THR A 196 12.57 -17.89 21.11
N PRO A 197 12.41 -17.69 22.44
CA PRO A 197 11.43 -18.43 23.23
C PRO A 197 10.01 -18.26 22.69
N ARG A 198 9.17 -19.29 22.85
CA ARG A 198 7.77 -19.21 22.44
C ARG A 198 6.97 -18.38 23.45
N ARG A 199 5.95 -17.68 22.96
CA ARG A 199 4.97 -16.95 23.78
C ARG A 199 3.73 -17.81 23.85
N VAL A 200 3.32 -18.19 25.06
CA VAL A 200 2.20 -19.11 25.29
C VAL A 200 1.10 -18.37 26.05
N GLY A 201 -0.15 -18.49 25.60
CA GLY A 201 -1.31 -18.02 26.36
C GLY A 201 -1.32 -16.51 26.63
N LEU A 202 -1.10 -15.68 25.62
CA LEU A 202 -1.19 -14.22 25.71
C LEU A 202 -2.45 -13.71 25.02
N VAL A 203 -3.25 -12.90 25.71
CA VAL A 203 -4.45 -12.24 25.17
C VAL A 203 -4.24 -10.73 25.13
N ILE A 204 -4.37 -10.13 23.94
CA ILE A 204 -4.37 -8.67 23.72
C ILE A 204 -5.77 -8.26 23.25
N GLU A 205 -6.41 -7.36 24.00
CA GLU A 205 -7.83 -7.04 23.79
C GLU A 205 -8.16 -5.55 23.85
N GLY A 206 -8.93 -5.06 22.88
CA GLY A 206 -9.63 -3.77 22.99
C GLY A 206 -8.81 -2.51 22.74
N PHE A 207 -7.53 -2.61 22.37
CA PHE A 207 -6.67 -1.44 22.17
C PHE A 207 -6.90 -0.75 20.82
N VAL A 208 -6.68 0.57 20.80
CA VAL A 208 -6.34 1.30 19.56
C VAL A 208 -4.82 1.41 19.52
N VAL A 209 -4.19 0.95 18.44
CA VAL A 209 -2.73 1.00 18.27
C VAL A 209 -2.38 1.66 16.94
N ARG A 210 -1.61 2.76 16.96
CA ARG A 210 -1.33 3.53 15.76
C ARG A 210 0.06 4.13 15.68
N ASP A 211 0.47 4.40 14.43
CA ASP A 211 1.63 5.23 14.10
C ASP A 211 2.99 4.68 14.56
N TYR A 212 3.25 3.40 14.32
CA TYR A 212 4.53 2.75 14.62
C TYR A 212 5.37 2.45 13.37
N ASN A 213 6.68 2.66 13.47
CA ASN A 213 7.63 2.45 12.35
C ASN A 213 7.74 0.99 11.90
N THR A 214 7.32 0.02 12.73
CA THR A 214 7.33 -1.40 12.42
C THR A 214 5.94 -2.03 12.60
N TYR A 215 5.63 -2.60 13.77
CA TYR A 215 4.39 -3.34 14.03
C TYR A 215 3.50 -2.62 15.03
N GLY A 216 2.19 -2.58 14.77
CA GLY A 216 1.21 -2.25 15.80
C GLY A 216 1.17 -3.34 16.86
N VAL A 217 0.87 -4.58 16.45
CA VAL A 217 0.89 -5.75 17.35
C VAL A 217 1.74 -6.86 16.75
N PHE A 218 2.70 -7.40 17.51
CA PHE A 218 3.58 -8.46 17.06
C PHE A 218 3.84 -9.53 18.11
N ILE A 219 3.47 -10.78 17.82
CA ILE A 219 3.78 -11.92 18.69
C ILE A 219 4.63 -12.93 17.92
N HIS A 220 5.89 -13.05 18.33
CA HIS A 220 6.83 -14.02 17.79
C HIS A 220 6.67 -15.38 18.48
N ASN A 221 6.72 -16.47 17.70
CA ASN A 221 6.56 -17.83 18.17
C ASN A 221 5.31 -18.01 19.07
N ALA A 222 4.14 -17.63 18.54
CA ALA A 222 2.90 -17.50 19.29
C ALA A 222 2.10 -18.80 19.40
N ASP A 223 1.91 -19.31 20.62
CA ASP A 223 1.12 -20.51 20.91
C ASP A 223 -0.07 -20.15 21.79
N TYR A 224 -1.26 -20.58 21.40
CA TYR A 224 -2.49 -20.29 22.15
C TYR A 224 -2.68 -18.80 22.48
N CYS A 225 -2.16 -17.92 21.63
CA CYS A 225 -2.25 -16.48 21.81
C CYS A 225 -3.47 -15.94 21.07
N GLU A 226 -4.07 -14.87 21.58
CA GLU A 226 -5.22 -14.21 20.98
C GLU A 226 -5.00 -12.70 20.87
N VAL A 227 -5.31 -12.13 19.70
CA VAL A 227 -5.47 -10.69 19.52
C VAL A 227 -6.92 -10.47 19.08
N ARG A 228 -7.70 -9.72 19.87
CA ARG A 228 -9.11 -9.52 19.59
C ARG A 228 -9.63 -8.12 19.89
N ASN A 229 -10.71 -7.71 19.22
CA ASN A 229 -11.39 -6.43 19.47
C ASN A 229 -10.45 -5.19 19.37
N CYS A 230 -9.35 -5.29 18.61
CA CYS A 230 -8.37 -4.22 18.49
C CYS A 230 -8.58 -3.41 17.21
N ILE A 231 -8.28 -2.11 17.27
CA ILE A 231 -8.20 -1.23 16.11
C ILE A 231 -6.73 -0.90 15.88
N VAL A 232 -6.16 -1.26 14.73
CA VAL A 232 -4.75 -1.01 14.43
C VAL A 232 -4.60 -0.26 13.11
N HIS A 233 -3.96 0.90 13.11
CA HIS A 233 -3.86 1.69 11.88
C HIS A 233 -2.62 2.56 11.76
N HIS A 234 -2.29 2.97 10.54
CA HIS A 234 -1.15 3.84 10.25
C HIS A 234 0.20 3.32 10.79
N CYS A 235 0.32 2.01 11.01
CA CYS A 235 1.60 1.35 11.29
C CYS A 235 2.20 0.84 9.99
N ARG A 236 3.52 0.59 9.92
CA ARG A 236 4.03 -0.13 8.75
C ARG A 236 3.42 -1.52 8.59
N ARG A 237 3.18 -2.20 9.71
CA ARG A 237 2.59 -3.53 9.77
C ARG A 237 1.55 -3.51 10.87
N GLY A 238 0.34 -4.02 10.59
CA GLY A 238 -0.75 -4.02 11.57
C GLY A 238 -0.55 -5.09 12.65
N ILE A 239 -1.31 -6.18 12.56
CA ILE A 239 -1.29 -7.29 13.52
C ILE A 239 -0.58 -8.49 12.89
N PHE A 240 0.53 -8.91 13.48
CA PHE A 240 1.30 -10.04 12.99
C PHE A 240 1.64 -11.06 14.07
N THR A 241 1.53 -12.34 13.72
CA THR A 241 2.17 -13.42 14.47
C THR A 241 3.14 -14.18 13.59
N TYR A 242 4.17 -14.74 14.21
CA TYR A 242 5.18 -15.56 13.54
C TYR A 242 5.27 -16.93 14.18
N SER A 243 5.40 -17.97 13.35
CA SER A 243 5.49 -19.38 13.73
C SER A 243 4.48 -19.78 14.80
N SER A 244 3.19 -19.77 14.45
CA SER A 244 2.09 -19.88 15.40
C SER A 244 1.43 -21.26 15.47
N LEU A 245 1.01 -21.65 16.68
CA LEU A 245 0.20 -22.84 16.94
C LEU A 245 -1.08 -22.44 17.67
N ARG A 246 -2.25 -22.87 17.18
CA ARG A 246 -3.55 -22.69 17.85
C ARG A 246 -3.82 -21.26 18.33
N SER A 247 -3.29 -20.27 17.61
CA SER A 247 -3.44 -18.85 17.92
C SER A 247 -4.53 -18.23 17.07
N ARG A 248 -5.09 -17.12 17.56
CA ARG A 248 -6.29 -16.50 16.99
C ARG A 248 -6.11 -14.99 16.82
N ILE A 249 -6.56 -14.48 15.67
CA ILE A 249 -6.78 -13.04 15.45
C ILE A 249 -8.26 -12.89 15.06
N ALA A 250 -9.04 -12.23 15.91
CA ALA A 250 -10.49 -12.17 15.75
C ALA A 250 -11.06 -10.78 16.00
N ASP A 251 -12.13 -10.42 15.29
CA ASP A 251 -12.93 -9.22 15.58
C ASP A 251 -12.10 -7.92 15.61
N CYS A 252 -11.02 -7.85 14.82
CA CYS A 252 -10.15 -6.68 14.74
C CYS A 252 -10.46 -5.82 13.49
N GLU A 253 -10.31 -4.50 13.62
CA GLU A 253 -10.29 -3.58 12.49
C GLU A 253 -8.85 -3.11 12.23
N VAL A 254 -8.31 -3.38 11.05
CA VAL A 254 -6.94 -3.00 10.72
C VAL A 254 -6.87 -2.29 9.38
N PHE A 255 -6.36 -1.07 9.36
CA PHE A 255 -6.39 -0.27 8.14
C PHE A 255 -5.23 0.70 7.98
N ALA A 256 -5.00 1.15 6.74
CA ALA A 256 -3.92 2.08 6.42
C ALA A 256 -2.53 1.62 6.90
N CYS A 257 -2.33 0.31 7.12
CA CYS A 257 -1.02 -0.25 7.42
C CYS A 257 -0.33 -0.70 6.13
N ALA A 258 0.86 -0.16 5.89
CA ALA A 258 1.65 -0.47 4.71
C ALA A 258 3.14 -0.34 5.01
N ASP A 259 3.88 -1.42 4.79
CA ASP A 259 5.31 -1.43 4.97
C ASP A 259 5.95 -1.27 3.61
N ARG A 260 6.39 -0.05 3.29
CA ARG A 260 7.08 0.19 2.03
C ARG A 260 8.19 -0.85 1.86
N PHE A 261 9.15 -0.99 2.76
CA PHE A 261 10.24 -1.95 2.57
C PHE A 261 9.76 -3.38 2.27
N ASN A 262 8.60 -3.80 2.79
CA ASN A 262 8.10 -5.15 2.59
C ASN A 262 6.68 -5.24 1.99
N ARG A 263 6.61 -5.40 0.66
CA ARG A 263 5.37 -5.67 -0.10
C ARG A 263 4.55 -6.87 0.37
N GLU A 264 5.14 -7.74 1.16
CA GLU A 264 4.56 -9.00 1.58
C GLU A 264 3.94 -8.90 2.98
N GLN A 265 3.93 -7.69 3.56
CA GLN A 265 3.23 -7.37 4.80
C GLN A 265 2.10 -6.35 4.51
N GLY A 266 1.38 -5.90 5.53
CA GLY A 266 0.17 -5.08 5.36
C GLY A 266 -0.64 -5.00 6.64
N ASN A 267 -1.94 -5.24 6.58
CA ASN A 267 -2.83 -5.13 7.74
C ASN A 267 -2.67 -6.32 8.70
N ILE A 268 -3.07 -7.54 8.31
CA ILE A 268 -3.03 -8.72 9.18
C ILE A 268 -2.24 -9.87 8.54
N GLY A 269 -1.34 -10.50 9.29
CA GLY A 269 -0.61 -11.66 8.80
C GLY A 269 -0.17 -12.67 9.88
N MET A 270 -0.40 -13.95 9.62
CA MET A 270 0.28 -15.03 10.33
C MET A 270 1.35 -15.61 9.40
N MET A 271 2.59 -15.71 9.87
CA MET A 271 3.78 -15.97 9.06
C MET A 271 4.59 -17.16 9.63
N GLY A 272 5.42 -17.81 8.82
CA GLY A 272 6.31 -18.89 9.29
C GLY A 272 5.65 -20.27 9.25
N TYR A 273 5.75 -21.02 10.35
CA TYR A 273 5.05 -22.31 10.53
C TYR A 273 3.73 -22.11 11.27
N ILE A 274 2.60 -22.38 10.64
CA ILE A 274 1.28 -21.95 11.10
C ILE A 274 0.36 -23.16 11.18
N PHE A 275 0.00 -23.56 12.39
CA PHE A 275 -0.70 -24.80 12.66
C PHE A 275 -1.98 -24.55 13.48
N GLU A 276 -3.12 -25.04 12.98
CA GLU A 276 -4.42 -24.98 13.68
C GLU A 276 -4.80 -23.55 14.14
N CYS A 277 -4.33 -22.51 13.43
CA CYS A 277 -4.58 -21.11 13.77
C CYS A 277 -5.84 -20.56 13.09
N VAL A 278 -6.41 -19.52 13.68
CA VAL A 278 -7.68 -18.93 13.22
C VAL A 278 -7.53 -17.43 12.96
N GLN A 279 -7.98 -17.00 11.80
CA GLN A 279 -8.24 -15.59 11.48
C GLN A 279 -9.72 -15.43 11.15
N GLU A 280 -10.48 -14.76 11.99
CA GLU A 280 -11.92 -14.63 11.77
C GLU A 280 -12.56 -13.29 12.11
N ASN A 281 -13.63 -12.95 11.40
CA ASN A 281 -14.43 -11.74 11.62
C ASN A 281 -13.62 -10.44 11.61
N ASN A 282 -12.47 -10.41 10.93
CA ASN A 282 -11.65 -9.21 10.86
C ASN A 282 -12.11 -8.32 9.70
N LEU A 283 -12.10 -7.01 9.93
CA LEU A 283 -12.29 -5.98 8.92
C LEU A 283 -10.92 -5.38 8.58
N VAL A 284 -10.51 -5.49 7.31
CA VAL A 284 -9.30 -4.82 6.84
C VAL A 284 -9.61 -3.90 5.66
N HIS A 285 -9.03 -2.70 5.69
CA HIS A 285 -9.18 -1.76 4.57
C HIS A 285 -8.02 -0.80 4.35
N ARG A 286 -8.08 -0.05 3.25
CA ARG A 286 -7.17 1.07 2.93
C ARG A 286 -5.69 0.71 2.94
N THR A 287 -5.31 -0.50 2.51
CA THR A 287 -3.90 -0.90 2.40
C THR A 287 -3.46 -1.05 0.95
N ARG A 288 -2.31 -0.44 0.62
CA ARG A 288 -1.66 -0.65 -0.67
C ARG A 288 -0.93 -2.00 -0.75
N GLN A 289 -1.10 -2.89 0.24
CA GLN A 289 -0.46 -4.20 0.30
C GLN A 289 -1.46 -5.32 0.65
N HIS A 290 -1.09 -6.24 1.53
CA HIS A 290 -1.92 -7.38 1.93
C HIS A 290 -2.95 -6.96 3.00
N GLY A 291 -4.20 -7.29 2.78
CA GLY A 291 -5.27 -7.19 3.77
C GLY A 291 -5.07 -8.26 4.84
N ILE A 292 -5.44 -9.50 4.55
CA ILE A 292 -5.29 -10.63 5.48
C ILE A 292 -4.47 -11.75 4.84
N ARG A 293 -3.60 -12.37 5.64
CA ARG A 293 -2.61 -13.32 5.13
C ARG A 293 -2.27 -14.50 6.04
N PHE A 294 -2.12 -15.67 5.40
CA PHE A 294 -1.28 -16.77 5.86
C PHE A 294 -0.02 -16.91 4.96
N TYR A 295 1.17 -16.96 5.56
CA TYR A 295 2.42 -17.07 4.80
C TYR A 295 3.42 -18.06 5.38
N GLY A 296 3.71 -19.14 4.66
CA GLY A 296 4.72 -20.14 5.02
C GLY A 296 4.17 -21.57 5.06
N GLY A 297 4.72 -22.40 5.95
CA GLY A 297 4.29 -23.78 6.13
C GLY A 297 2.97 -23.81 6.90
N SER A 298 1.92 -24.42 6.35
CA SER A 298 0.57 -24.33 6.90
C SER A 298 -0.10 -25.70 7.05
N TYR A 299 -0.84 -25.90 8.16
CA TYR A 299 -1.61 -27.10 8.46
C TYR A 299 -2.86 -26.77 9.31
N GLY A 300 -4.05 -27.15 8.87
CA GLY A 300 -5.27 -27.06 9.68
C GLY A 300 -5.78 -25.66 10.08
N ASN A 301 -5.40 -24.61 9.37
CA ASN A 301 -5.78 -23.22 9.72
C ASN A 301 -7.16 -22.82 9.18
N ILE A 302 -7.80 -21.85 9.83
CA ILE A 302 -9.14 -21.35 9.47
C ILE A 302 -9.08 -19.86 9.12
N LEU A 303 -9.61 -19.50 7.95
CA LEU A 303 -9.90 -18.13 7.54
C LEU A 303 -11.40 -18.00 7.30
N ARG A 304 -12.12 -17.35 8.23
CA ARG A 304 -13.59 -17.32 8.21
C ARG A 304 -14.18 -15.95 8.54
N GLY A 305 -15.24 -15.54 7.87
CA GLY A 305 -16.01 -14.35 8.27
C GLY A 305 -15.29 -13.03 8.01
N ASN A 306 -14.15 -13.02 7.31
CA ASN A 306 -13.34 -11.81 7.17
C ASN A 306 -13.81 -10.95 6.00
N LEU A 307 -13.66 -9.63 6.17
CA LEU A 307 -13.95 -8.62 5.18
C LEU A 307 -12.67 -7.86 4.80
N ALA A 308 -12.29 -7.90 3.53
CA ALA A 308 -11.15 -7.16 3.01
C ALA A 308 -11.55 -6.22 1.86
N TYR A 309 -11.52 -4.92 2.12
CA TYR A 309 -12.02 -3.88 1.21
C TYR A 309 -10.93 -2.85 0.87
N ASP A 310 -10.87 -2.34 -0.36
CA ASP A 310 -9.85 -1.35 -0.77
C ASP A 310 -8.40 -1.77 -0.43
N CYS A 311 -8.08 -3.03 -0.75
CA CYS A 311 -6.77 -3.64 -0.53
C CYS A 311 -6.08 -3.95 -1.87
N SER A 312 -4.76 -3.75 -1.95
CA SER A 312 -3.97 -4.20 -3.11
C SER A 312 -3.93 -5.72 -3.27
N ILE A 313 -3.99 -6.47 -2.17
CA ILE A 313 -4.13 -7.92 -2.14
C ILE A 313 -5.04 -8.23 -0.95
N SER A 314 -6.29 -8.60 -1.19
CA SER A 314 -7.30 -8.61 -0.13
C SER A 314 -7.13 -9.80 0.82
N LEU A 315 -7.21 -11.03 0.29
CA LEU A 315 -7.03 -12.27 1.06
C LEU A 315 -5.99 -13.17 0.38
N HIS A 316 -4.97 -13.61 1.12
CA HIS A 316 -3.86 -14.34 0.52
C HIS A 316 -3.32 -15.46 1.40
N VAL A 317 -3.14 -16.64 0.80
CA VAL A 317 -2.45 -17.79 1.40
C VAL A 317 -1.29 -18.16 0.50
N LYS A 318 -0.07 -18.16 1.04
CA LYS A 318 1.12 -18.48 0.24
C LYS A 318 2.14 -19.27 1.04
N GLY A 319 2.56 -20.41 0.49
CA GLY A 319 3.58 -21.26 1.09
C GLY A 319 3.25 -22.73 0.89
N GLN A 320 3.90 -23.61 1.66
CA GLN A 320 3.73 -25.05 1.52
C GLN A 320 2.60 -25.53 2.45
N LEU A 321 1.69 -26.32 1.90
CA LEU A 321 0.75 -27.11 2.69
C LEU A 321 1.48 -28.35 3.21
N PHE A 322 1.52 -28.52 4.53
CA PHE A 322 2.19 -29.66 5.15
C PHE A 322 1.27 -30.88 5.19
N THR A 323 1.86 -32.06 5.02
CA THR A 323 1.23 -33.31 5.46
C THR A 323 1.22 -33.35 6.99
N HIS A 324 0.39 -34.24 7.56
CA HIS A 324 0.37 -34.44 9.01
C HIS A 324 1.76 -34.74 9.60
N GLU A 325 2.54 -35.64 8.96
CA GLU A 325 3.91 -35.96 9.38
C GLU A 325 4.87 -34.76 9.29
N GLN A 326 4.73 -33.94 8.23
CA GLN A 326 5.52 -32.72 8.07
C GLN A 326 5.16 -31.70 9.15
N ALA A 327 3.86 -31.53 9.43
CA ALA A 327 3.37 -30.65 10.48
C ALA A 327 3.93 -31.08 11.85
N ILE A 328 3.84 -32.37 12.22
CA ILE A 328 4.46 -32.89 13.45
C ILE A 328 5.97 -32.61 13.47
N ARG A 329 6.69 -32.85 12.37
CA ARG A 329 8.14 -32.63 12.30
C ARG A 329 8.52 -31.17 12.55
N TYR A 330 7.81 -30.24 11.93
CA TYR A 330 8.07 -28.80 12.07
C TYR A 330 7.44 -28.19 13.33
N ALA A 331 6.47 -28.87 13.93
CA ALA A 331 5.86 -28.46 15.19
C ALA A 331 6.79 -28.74 16.38
N ARG A 332 7.65 -29.77 16.35
CA ARG A 332 8.58 -30.22 17.42
C ARG A 332 9.51 -29.18 18.09
N PHE A 333 9.36 -27.90 17.79
CA PHE A 333 10.08 -26.79 18.40
C PHE A 333 9.29 -26.03 19.50
N SER A 334 8.15 -26.55 20.03
CA SER A 334 7.56 -26.10 21.32
C SER A 334 7.72 -27.15 22.42
N ASP A 335 7.70 -26.67 23.66
CA ASP A 335 7.93 -27.45 24.88
C ASP A 335 6.69 -28.23 25.37
N ASP A 336 5.48 -27.93 24.87
CA ASP A 336 4.19 -28.44 25.39
C ASP A 336 3.59 -29.64 24.60
N GLY A 337 4.42 -30.60 24.20
CA GLY A 337 3.93 -31.93 23.75
C GLY A 337 3.16 -31.94 22.41
N HIS A 338 3.89 -31.93 21.29
CA HIS A 338 3.34 -31.97 19.92
C HIS A 338 2.88 -33.34 19.40
N ALA A 339 2.50 -34.26 20.28
CA ALA A 339 2.00 -35.56 19.87
C ALA A 339 0.55 -35.51 19.32
N ASP A 340 -0.17 -34.40 19.53
CA ASP A 340 -1.63 -34.33 19.36
C ASP A 340 -2.11 -33.29 18.33
N LEU A 341 -1.36 -33.07 17.24
CA LEU A 341 -1.97 -32.45 16.06
C LEU A 341 -3.06 -33.42 15.56
N ALA A 342 -4.23 -32.92 15.16
CA ALA A 342 -5.23 -33.83 14.62
C ALA A 342 -4.77 -34.35 13.24
N PRO A 343 -4.96 -35.64 12.91
CA PRO A 343 -4.62 -36.17 11.59
C PRO A 343 -5.52 -35.56 10.51
N ASP A 344 -4.97 -35.46 9.29
CA ASP A 344 -5.68 -35.08 8.08
C ASP A 344 -6.45 -33.74 8.09
N LEU A 345 -6.06 -32.78 8.93
CA LEU A 345 -6.64 -31.45 8.89
C LEU A 345 -6.33 -30.69 7.60
N GLN A 346 -7.36 -30.05 7.05
CA GLN A 346 -7.25 -29.15 5.91
C GLN A 346 -7.37 -27.70 6.37
N ASN A 347 -6.76 -26.79 5.61
CA ASN A 347 -7.05 -25.38 5.80
C ASN A 347 -8.46 -25.06 5.30
N VAL A 348 -9.22 -24.30 6.08
CA VAL A 348 -10.61 -23.91 5.79
C VAL A 348 -10.66 -22.45 5.39
N PHE A 349 -11.28 -22.16 4.25
CA PHE A 349 -11.47 -20.81 3.72
C PHE A 349 -12.93 -20.61 3.34
N GLU A 350 -13.71 -20.04 4.23
CA GLU A 350 -15.16 -19.98 4.03
C GLU A 350 -15.76 -18.69 4.55
N ARG A 351 -16.85 -18.27 3.91
CA ARG A 351 -17.58 -17.06 4.29
C ARG A 351 -16.66 -15.85 4.47
N ASN A 352 -15.86 -15.53 3.46
CA ASN A 352 -15.09 -14.28 3.43
C ASN A 352 -15.59 -13.44 2.26
N ALA A 353 -15.47 -12.13 2.38
CA ALA A 353 -15.80 -11.20 1.30
C ALA A 353 -14.61 -10.29 1.00
N CYS A 354 -14.28 -10.14 -0.28
CA CYS A 354 -13.21 -9.24 -0.70
C CYS A 354 -13.52 -8.42 -1.94
N HIS A 355 -13.03 -7.18 -1.93
CA HIS A 355 -13.04 -6.28 -3.07
C HIS A 355 -11.66 -6.24 -3.72
N ARG A 356 -11.61 -6.46 -5.03
CA ARG A 356 -10.44 -6.45 -5.90
C ARG A 356 -10.34 -5.09 -6.59
N VAL A 357 -9.39 -4.26 -6.16
CA VAL A 357 -9.02 -2.99 -6.80
C VAL A 357 -8.34 -3.27 -8.17
N ALA A 358 -8.45 -2.40 -9.17
CA ALA A 358 -7.86 -2.63 -10.50
C ALA A 358 -6.35 -3.02 -10.44
N GLY A 359 -5.97 -4.08 -11.16
CA GLY A 359 -4.60 -4.64 -11.16
C GLY A 359 -4.18 -5.39 -9.89
N SER A 360 -5.05 -5.48 -8.87
CA SER A 360 -4.84 -6.30 -7.68
C SER A 360 -5.06 -7.79 -7.96
N THR A 361 -4.87 -8.60 -6.94
CA THR A 361 -5.25 -10.01 -6.90
C THR A 361 -6.11 -10.18 -5.65
N GLY A 362 -7.40 -10.51 -5.79
CA GLY A 362 -8.34 -10.46 -4.67
C GLY A 362 -8.32 -11.72 -3.81
N LEU A 363 -8.48 -12.89 -4.42
CA LEU A 363 -8.32 -14.20 -3.77
C LEU A 363 -7.24 -15.01 -4.49
N ILE A 364 -6.11 -15.22 -3.82
CA ILE A 364 -5.00 -15.99 -4.38
C ILE A 364 -4.80 -17.29 -3.60
N PRO A 365 -5.18 -18.44 -4.17
CA PRO A 365 -4.49 -19.70 -3.98
C PRO A 365 -3.41 -19.88 -5.06
N ASN A 366 -2.46 -18.95 -5.21
CA ASN A 366 -1.39 -19.06 -6.21
C ASN A 366 -0.31 -19.99 -5.66
N GLY A 367 -0.13 -21.13 -6.34
CA GLY A 367 1.07 -21.94 -6.23
C GLY A 367 1.00 -23.10 -5.24
N CYS A 368 -0.18 -23.46 -4.73
CA CYS A 368 -0.36 -24.78 -4.14
C CYS A 368 -0.29 -25.82 -5.27
N VAL A 369 0.87 -26.45 -5.46
CA VAL A 369 0.90 -27.77 -6.09
C VAL A 369 0.14 -28.68 -5.13
N TYR A 370 -1.11 -28.98 -5.45
CA TYR A 370 -1.95 -29.89 -4.68
C TYR A 370 -1.29 -31.27 -4.68
N ARG A 371 -0.76 -31.69 -3.52
CA ARG A 371 -0.76 -33.10 -3.17
C ARG A 371 -1.98 -33.30 -2.29
N HIS A 372 -2.98 -33.97 -2.85
CA HIS A 372 -4.01 -34.59 -2.04
C HIS A 372 -3.29 -35.51 -1.02
N ASN A 373 -3.75 -35.59 0.23
CA ASN A 373 -3.21 -36.55 1.22
C ASN A 373 -3.35 -38.03 0.77
N THR A 374 -3.98 -38.29 -0.39
CA THR A 374 -4.12 -39.60 -1.03
C THR A 374 -3.05 -39.92 -2.08
N GLY A 375 -2.10 -39.01 -2.36
CA GLY A 375 -1.00 -39.27 -3.30
C GLY A 375 -1.29 -39.00 -4.78
N GLU A 376 -2.50 -38.57 -5.15
CA GLU A 376 -2.80 -38.15 -6.52
C GLU A 376 -2.37 -36.70 -6.81
N LYS A 377 -1.72 -36.51 -7.98
CA LYS A 377 -1.40 -35.19 -8.54
C LYS A 377 -2.62 -34.64 -9.27
N SER A 378 -3.30 -33.65 -8.71
CA SER A 378 -4.32 -32.88 -9.44
C SER A 378 -3.67 -31.68 -10.13
N SER A 379 -3.82 -31.59 -11.45
CA SER A 379 -3.30 -30.52 -12.31
C SER A 379 -4.28 -29.37 -12.55
N VAL A 380 -5.37 -29.24 -11.78
CA VAL A 380 -6.39 -28.22 -12.08
C VAL A 380 -6.63 -27.30 -10.89
N GLY A 381 -6.23 -26.03 -11.04
CA GLY A 381 -6.60 -24.91 -10.16
C GLY A 381 -8.09 -24.55 -10.17
N ARG A 382 -9.00 -25.53 -10.32
CA ARG A 382 -10.47 -25.36 -10.25
C ARG A 382 -11.11 -25.96 -8.99
N ALA A 383 -10.41 -26.78 -8.21
CA ALA A 383 -11.01 -27.53 -7.09
C ALA A 383 -10.96 -26.83 -5.72
N LEU A 384 -10.61 -25.54 -5.68
CA LEU A 384 -11.06 -24.59 -4.66
C LEU A 384 -11.81 -23.46 -5.40
N LYS A 385 -12.97 -23.75 -6.02
CA LYS A 385 -14.00 -22.71 -6.02
C LYS A 385 -14.35 -22.53 -4.54
N PRO A 386 -14.00 -21.42 -3.89
CA PRO A 386 -14.32 -21.26 -2.49
C PRO A 386 -15.84 -21.24 -2.39
N ARG A 387 -16.40 -22.28 -1.76
CA ARG A 387 -17.82 -22.64 -1.95
C ARG A 387 -18.78 -21.55 -1.48
N SER A 388 -18.37 -20.78 -0.46
CA SER A 388 -19.12 -19.69 0.18
C SER A 388 -18.42 -18.31 0.22
N ASN A 389 -17.25 -18.11 -0.42
CA ASN A 389 -16.59 -16.78 -0.40
C ASN A 389 -17.09 -15.89 -1.56
N LEU A 390 -17.05 -14.58 -1.34
CA LEU A 390 -17.37 -13.56 -2.34
C LEU A 390 -16.12 -12.76 -2.70
N GLU A 391 -15.82 -12.66 -4.00
CA GLU A 391 -14.78 -11.79 -4.54
C GLU A 391 -15.39 -10.92 -5.63
N LEU A 392 -15.23 -9.59 -5.50
CA LEU A 392 -15.82 -8.61 -6.41
C LEU A 392 -14.74 -7.73 -7.02
N ALA A 393 -14.72 -7.54 -8.33
CA ALA A 393 -13.93 -6.49 -8.95
C ALA A 393 -14.58 -5.11 -8.76
N SER A 394 -13.80 -4.04 -8.94
CA SER A 394 -14.29 -2.66 -8.76
C SER A 394 -15.49 -2.31 -9.64
N GLY A 395 -15.59 -2.85 -10.85
CA GLY A 395 -16.75 -2.66 -11.73
C GLY A 395 -17.97 -3.53 -11.38
N GLU A 396 -17.82 -4.52 -10.50
CA GLU A 396 -18.87 -5.50 -10.18
C GLU A 396 -19.61 -5.18 -8.87
N MET A 397 -19.11 -4.22 -8.08
CA MET A 397 -19.61 -3.94 -6.73
C MET A 397 -21.10 -3.56 -6.72
N ALA A 398 -21.54 -2.70 -7.64
CA ALA A 398 -22.94 -2.32 -7.76
C ALA A 398 -23.82 -3.48 -8.26
N ALA A 399 -23.30 -4.27 -9.21
CA ALA A 399 -24.01 -5.43 -9.76
C ALA A 399 -24.21 -6.56 -8.75
N ALA A 400 -23.38 -6.61 -7.70
CA ALA A 400 -23.49 -7.60 -6.64
C ALA A 400 -24.70 -7.43 -5.72
N ARG A 401 -25.35 -6.25 -5.76
CA ARG A 401 -26.53 -5.92 -4.94
C ARG A 401 -26.30 -6.29 -3.48
N LEU A 402 -25.22 -5.77 -2.93
CA LEU A 402 -24.87 -5.88 -1.52
C LEU A 402 -25.61 -4.83 -0.70
N ALA A 403 -25.69 -5.06 0.60
CA ALA A 403 -26.51 -4.28 1.49
C ALA A 403 -26.14 -2.79 1.47
N ASP A 404 -24.85 -2.46 1.70
CA ASP A 404 -24.29 -1.16 1.37
C ASP A 404 -22.75 -1.17 1.41
N PRO A 405 -22.06 -1.39 0.27
CA PRO A 405 -20.60 -1.40 0.21
C PRO A 405 -19.93 -0.09 0.60
N VAL A 406 -20.64 1.06 0.52
CA VAL A 406 -20.08 2.36 0.92
C VAL A 406 -19.82 2.38 2.43
N TRP A 407 -20.67 1.68 3.19
CA TRP A 407 -20.55 1.51 4.64
C TRP A 407 -19.91 0.18 5.05
N HIS A 408 -19.20 -0.48 4.12
CA HIS A 408 -18.59 -1.78 4.32
C HIS A 408 -19.59 -2.90 4.72
N ASP A 409 -20.88 -2.74 4.44
CA ASP A 409 -21.89 -3.76 4.66
C ASP A 409 -22.04 -4.63 3.41
N LEU A 410 -21.30 -5.74 3.40
CA LEU A 410 -21.30 -6.69 2.28
C LEU A 410 -22.29 -7.85 2.46
N ARG A 411 -23.32 -7.70 3.30
CA ARG A 411 -24.45 -8.66 3.35
C ARG A 411 -25.19 -8.66 2.01
N LEU A 412 -25.75 -9.81 1.61
CA LEU A 412 -26.51 -9.92 0.36
C LEU A 412 -27.90 -9.29 0.53
N GLN A 413 -28.40 -8.64 -0.53
CA GLN A 413 -29.83 -8.30 -0.65
C GLN A 413 -30.64 -9.51 -1.11
N SER A 414 -31.97 -9.48 -0.93
CA SER A 414 -32.87 -10.56 -1.33
C SER A 414 -32.86 -10.86 -2.84
N ASP A 415 -32.54 -9.84 -3.65
CA ASP A 415 -32.41 -9.90 -5.11
C ASP A 415 -30.95 -10.03 -5.59
N SER A 416 -30.00 -10.32 -4.69
CA SER A 416 -28.60 -10.47 -5.05
C SER A 416 -28.38 -11.71 -5.93
N PRO A 417 -27.60 -11.60 -7.02
CA PRO A 417 -27.24 -12.75 -7.86
C PRO A 417 -26.30 -13.73 -7.15
N TYR A 418 -25.83 -13.41 -5.95
CA TYR A 418 -24.96 -14.27 -5.15
C TYR A 418 -25.70 -15.07 -4.06
N ARG A 419 -27.02 -14.91 -3.98
CA ARG A 419 -27.87 -15.80 -3.19
C ARG A 419 -27.93 -17.19 -3.82
N GLU A 420 -27.80 -18.22 -2.98
CA GLU A 420 -27.82 -19.63 -3.40
C GLU A 420 -26.83 -19.98 -4.53
N ALA A 421 -25.83 -19.11 -4.78
CA ALA A 421 -24.88 -19.21 -5.88
C ALA A 421 -23.62 -20.03 -5.52
N GLY A 422 -23.50 -20.45 -4.27
CA GLY A 422 -22.47 -21.34 -3.74
C GLY A 422 -22.70 -22.80 -4.11
N ALA A 423 -21.73 -23.65 -3.79
CA ALA A 423 -21.86 -25.08 -4.07
C ALA A 423 -22.85 -25.70 -3.08
N GLY A 424 -23.93 -26.31 -3.58
CA GLY A 424 -24.99 -26.86 -2.73
C GLY A 424 -26.08 -25.87 -2.34
N GLY A 425 -26.20 -24.74 -3.05
CA GLY A 425 -27.29 -23.77 -2.84
C GLY A 425 -27.07 -22.82 -1.66
N GLU A 426 -25.84 -22.71 -1.17
CA GLU A 426 -25.47 -21.76 -0.12
C GLU A 426 -25.20 -20.35 -0.68
N ASP A 427 -25.34 -19.32 0.14
CA ASP A 427 -24.99 -17.94 -0.21
C ASP A 427 -23.48 -17.74 -0.25
N ARG A 428 -23.02 -16.80 -1.08
CA ARG A 428 -21.61 -16.38 -1.11
C ARG A 428 -21.39 -15.07 -0.35
N GLY A 429 -20.33 -15.02 0.44
CA GLY A 429 -19.88 -13.83 1.16
C GLY A 429 -19.65 -14.10 2.63
N ALA A 430 -19.26 -13.06 3.37
CA ALA A 430 -18.97 -13.20 4.78
C ALA A 430 -20.19 -13.54 5.64
N TYR A 431 -21.37 -13.22 5.12
CA TYR A 431 -22.63 -13.33 5.83
C TYR A 431 -23.63 -14.10 4.96
N PRO A 432 -24.24 -15.19 5.46
CA PRO A 432 -25.38 -15.78 4.79
C PRO A 432 -26.55 -14.79 4.76
N TYR A 433 -27.39 -14.87 3.73
CA TYR A 433 -28.60 -14.05 3.62
C TYR A 433 -29.56 -14.40 4.77
N ARG A 434 -30.13 -13.36 5.36
CA ARG A 434 -31.17 -13.44 6.39
C ARG A 434 -32.12 -12.26 6.16
N ASP A 435 -33.40 -12.43 6.48
CA ASP A 435 -34.40 -11.36 6.43
C ASP A 435 -34.20 -10.39 7.61
N GLU A 436 -33.14 -9.60 7.51
CA GLU A 436 -32.64 -8.76 8.59
C GLU A 436 -32.07 -7.42 8.11
N VAL A 437 -32.15 -7.16 6.81
CA VAL A 437 -31.77 -5.92 6.13
C VAL A 437 -32.97 -5.45 5.33
N PHE A 438 -33.44 -4.25 5.62
CA PHE A 438 -34.62 -3.65 5.03
C PHE A 438 -34.29 -2.29 4.41
N TYR A 439 -35.12 -1.85 3.48
CA TYR A 439 -34.96 -0.62 2.73
C TYR A 439 -36.27 0.15 2.72
N VAL A 440 -36.20 1.45 2.92
CA VAL A 440 -37.34 2.38 2.81
C VAL A 440 -36.96 3.53 1.88
N GLY A 441 -37.83 3.90 0.95
CA GLY A 441 -37.62 4.98 -0.02
C GLY A 441 -38.94 5.71 -0.30
N PRO A 442 -38.93 7.04 -0.54
CA PRO A 442 -40.17 7.79 -0.79
C PRO A 442 -40.96 7.29 -2.00
N ASP A 443 -40.27 6.70 -2.98
CA ASP A 443 -40.83 6.10 -4.20
C ASP A 443 -41.11 4.58 -4.07
N GLY A 444 -41.04 4.04 -2.86
CA GLY A 444 -41.23 2.62 -2.57
C GLY A 444 -42.69 2.17 -2.52
N SER A 445 -42.91 0.93 -2.07
CA SER A 445 -44.25 0.37 -1.83
C SER A 445 -44.29 -0.50 -0.57
N ASP A 446 -45.25 -0.22 0.31
CA ASP A 446 -45.50 -0.97 1.55
C ASP A 446 -46.17 -2.34 1.32
N GLU A 447 -46.49 -2.70 0.07
CA GLU A 447 -47.02 -4.02 -0.29
C GLU A 447 -45.91 -5.09 -0.41
N GLY A 448 -44.66 -4.67 -0.60
CA GLY A 448 -43.50 -5.54 -0.79
C GLY A 448 -42.82 -6.02 0.49
N ALA A 449 -41.76 -6.81 0.34
CA ALA A 449 -40.96 -7.30 1.48
C ALA A 449 -39.92 -6.29 2.00
N GLY A 450 -39.57 -5.26 1.20
CA GLY A 450 -38.62 -4.23 1.59
C GLY A 450 -37.17 -4.73 1.78
N THR A 451 -36.80 -5.92 1.30
CA THR A 451 -35.48 -6.56 1.56
C THR A 451 -34.41 -6.29 0.49
N CYS A 452 -34.71 -5.45 -0.50
CA CYS A 452 -33.74 -4.97 -1.47
C CYS A 452 -33.99 -3.49 -1.84
N ALA A 453 -32.93 -2.78 -2.21
CA ALA A 453 -32.97 -1.36 -2.55
C ALA A 453 -33.76 -1.07 -3.84
N THR A 454 -33.97 -2.09 -4.69
CA THR A 454 -34.77 -1.99 -5.92
C THR A 454 -36.28 -2.11 -5.67
N ALA A 455 -36.68 -2.61 -4.50
CA ALA A 455 -38.08 -2.72 -4.07
C ALA A 455 -38.21 -2.36 -2.57
N PRO A 456 -37.92 -1.11 -2.20
CA PRO A 456 -38.01 -0.66 -0.81
C PRO A 456 -39.47 -0.48 -0.38
N TRP A 457 -39.71 -0.52 0.94
CA TRP A 457 -40.95 -0.01 1.52
C TRP A 457 -41.08 1.50 1.28
N GLN A 458 -42.31 2.01 1.34
CA GLN A 458 -42.61 3.42 1.13
C GLN A 458 -42.50 4.24 2.42
N SER A 459 -43.04 3.74 3.54
CA SER A 459 -43.27 4.54 4.73
C SER A 459 -42.43 4.12 5.94
N LEU A 460 -41.94 5.10 6.71
CA LEU A 460 -41.23 4.85 7.97
C LEU A 460 -42.11 4.16 9.03
N PRO A 461 -43.40 4.51 9.20
CA PRO A 461 -44.29 3.79 10.12
C PRO A 461 -44.42 2.31 9.78
N HIS A 462 -44.51 1.95 8.50
CA HIS A 462 -44.54 0.54 8.08
C HIS A 462 -43.26 -0.16 8.51
N ALA A 463 -42.10 0.43 8.22
CA ALA A 463 -40.82 -0.16 8.60
C ALA A 463 -40.69 -0.35 10.11
N MET A 464 -41.07 0.65 10.92
CA MET A 464 -41.01 0.55 12.38
C MET A 464 -41.92 -0.54 12.94
N ALA A 465 -43.05 -0.83 12.30
CA ALA A 465 -43.94 -1.93 12.69
C ALA A 465 -43.36 -3.32 12.37
N LYS A 466 -42.35 -3.41 11.50
CA LYS A 466 -41.74 -4.67 11.03
C LYS A 466 -40.37 -4.95 11.62
N LEU A 467 -39.59 -3.90 11.92
CA LEU A 467 -38.24 -4.04 12.45
C LEU A 467 -38.22 -4.79 13.79
N LYS A 468 -37.21 -5.65 13.94
CA LYS A 468 -36.89 -6.33 15.18
C LYS A 468 -35.52 -5.89 15.68
N ALA A 469 -35.28 -6.15 16.96
CA ALA A 469 -33.98 -5.86 17.56
C ALA A 469 -32.85 -6.60 16.81
N GLY A 470 -31.82 -5.86 16.44
CA GLY A 470 -30.68 -6.31 15.65
C GLY A 470 -30.81 -6.12 14.14
N ASP A 471 -31.98 -5.74 13.61
CA ASP A 471 -32.16 -5.53 12.17
C ASP A 471 -31.49 -4.25 11.66
N THR A 472 -31.25 -4.19 10.36
CA THR A 472 -30.72 -2.99 9.68
C THR A 472 -31.77 -2.41 8.74
N LEU A 473 -32.06 -1.11 8.87
CA LEU A 473 -32.89 -0.34 7.95
C LEU A 473 -32.04 0.68 7.20
N TYR A 474 -32.01 0.55 5.89
CA TYR A 474 -31.45 1.52 4.95
C TYR A 474 -32.53 2.48 4.46
N LEU A 475 -32.28 3.77 4.59
CA LEU A 475 -33.12 4.82 4.03
C LEU A 475 -32.52 5.25 2.69
N LEU A 476 -33.28 5.11 1.61
CA LEU A 476 -32.86 5.58 0.30
C LEU A 476 -32.85 7.12 0.26
N PRO A 477 -32.04 7.73 -0.63
CA PRO A 477 -31.98 9.17 -0.76
C PRO A 477 -33.37 9.79 -0.99
N GLY A 478 -33.70 10.85 -0.25
CA GLY A 478 -35.03 11.43 -0.26
C GLY A 478 -35.37 12.25 0.97
N ILE A 479 -36.55 12.89 0.93
CA ILE A 479 -37.10 13.67 2.04
C ILE A 479 -38.26 12.89 2.67
N TYR A 480 -38.16 12.64 3.96
CA TYR A 480 -39.14 11.93 4.77
C TYR A 480 -39.78 12.91 5.75
N ARG A 481 -41.11 13.04 5.72
CA ARG A 481 -41.89 13.92 6.61
C ARG A 481 -42.56 13.19 7.77
N GLU A 482 -42.26 11.91 7.90
CA GLU A 482 -42.83 11.04 8.92
C GLU A 482 -41.88 10.96 10.12
N ALA A 483 -42.42 10.91 11.33
CA ALA A 483 -41.60 10.78 12.54
C ALA A 483 -41.00 9.37 12.62
N LEU A 484 -39.69 9.29 12.85
CA LEU A 484 -39.00 8.03 13.07
C LEU A 484 -39.00 7.69 14.58
N ARG A 485 -39.73 6.65 14.97
CA ARG A 485 -39.92 6.27 16.39
C ARG A 485 -39.47 4.83 16.62
N LEU A 486 -38.42 4.66 17.42
CA LEU A 486 -37.90 3.38 17.86
C LEU A 486 -38.28 3.16 19.33
N THR A 487 -38.99 2.08 19.61
CA THR A 487 -39.48 1.74 20.96
C THR A 487 -39.24 0.26 21.24
N ASP A 488 -38.73 -0.06 22.44
CA ASP A 488 -38.56 -1.43 22.93
C ASP A 488 -37.67 -2.35 22.06
N LEU A 489 -36.75 -1.78 21.27
CA LEU A 489 -35.78 -2.54 20.48
C LEU A 489 -34.54 -2.86 21.31
N VAL A 490 -34.53 -4.04 21.92
CA VAL A 490 -33.46 -4.50 22.84
C VAL A 490 -32.67 -5.63 22.20
N SER A 491 -31.41 -5.37 21.80
CA SER A 491 -30.52 -6.39 21.22
C SER A 491 -29.29 -6.62 22.09
N ASP A 492 -29.04 -7.89 22.44
CA ASP A 492 -27.82 -8.31 23.14
C ASP A 492 -26.70 -8.75 22.18
N GLY A 493 -27.00 -8.82 20.88
CA GLY A 493 -26.08 -9.26 19.83
C GLY A 493 -25.66 -8.11 18.91
N ARG A 494 -26.02 -8.22 17.62
CA ARG A 494 -25.78 -7.16 16.62
C ARG A 494 -26.63 -5.92 16.88
N PRO A 495 -26.13 -4.71 16.58
CA PRO A 495 -26.91 -3.49 16.76
C PRO A 495 -28.10 -3.42 15.81
N THR A 496 -29.24 -2.93 16.30
CA THR A 496 -30.29 -2.43 15.40
C THR A 496 -29.76 -1.17 14.72
N THR A 497 -29.68 -1.13 13.39
CA THR A 497 -29.02 -0.04 12.66
C THR A 497 -30.02 0.67 11.75
N ILE A 498 -30.15 1.98 11.87
CA ILE A 498 -30.89 2.83 10.92
C ILE A 498 -29.89 3.73 10.21
N ARG A 499 -29.81 3.66 8.88
CA ARG A 499 -28.72 4.31 8.14
C ARG A 499 -29.14 4.82 6.77
N ALA A 500 -28.55 5.91 6.29
CA ALA A 500 -28.67 6.31 4.89
C ALA A 500 -28.00 5.32 3.92
N TYR A 501 -28.65 5.03 2.80
CA TYR A 501 -28.14 4.18 1.73
C TYR A 501 -27.19 4.95 0.79
N GLY A 502 -25.96 4.45 0.66
CA GLY A 502 -24.92 5.00 -0.20
C GLY A 502 -24.47 6.40 0.23
N LYS A 503 -24.19 7.26 -0.77
CA LYS A 503 -23.75 8.65 -0.55
C LYS A 503 -24.85 9.69 -0.75
N GLY A 504 -26.05 9.26 -1.16
CA GLY A 504 -27.16 10.18 -1.39
C GLY A 504 -27.64 10.81 -0.08
N GLU A 505 -28.37 11.91 -0.18
CA GLU A 505 -28.87 12.64 0.99
C GLU A 505 -30.21 12.06 1.45
N VAL A 506 -30.30 11.74 2.74
CA VAL A 506 -31.51 11.31 3.42
C VAL A 506 -31.89 12.37 4.43
N VAL A 507 -33.04 13.02 4.22
CA VAL A 507 -33.52 14.11 5.07
C VAL A 507 -34.75 13.65 5.85
N LEU A 508 -34.63 13.60 7.18
CA LEU A 508 -35.79 13.55 8.08
C LEU A 508 -36.22 14.98 8.36
N ASP A 509 -37.38 15.36 7.81
CA ASP A 509 -37.92 16.71 7.87
C ASP A 509 -39.09 16.77 8.85
N GLY A 510 -38.85 17.35 10.02
CA GLY A 510 -39.81 17.50 11.09
C GLY A 510 -40.62 18.80 11.06
N GLU A 511 -40.59 19.57 9.96
CA GLU A 511 -41.30 20.84 9.86
C GLU A 511 -42.79 20.69 10.24
N GLY A 512 -43.23 21.46 11.25
CA GLY A 512 -44.61 21.42 11.77
C GLY A 512 -44.90 20.30 12.78
N ALA A 513 -43.96 19.40 13.08
CA ALA A 513 -44.14 18.34 14.08
C ALA A 513 -43.89 18.87 15.51
N THR A 514 -44.84 18.61 16.42
CA THR A 514 -44.79 19.08 17.82
C THR A 514 -43.86 18.26 18.72
N GLU A 515 -43.50 17.02 18.36
CA GLU A 515 -42.76 16.08 19.24
C GLU A 515 -41.34 15.70 18.76
N GLY A 516 -40.84 16.26 17.66
CA GLY A 516 -39.50 16.00 17.14
C GLY A 516 -39.43 15.04 15.95
N GLY A 517 -38.28 15.01 15.25
CA GLY A 517 -38.06 14.22 14.03
C GLY A 517 -37.69 12.74 14.29
N LEU A 518 -36.93 12.46 15.35
CA LEU A 518 -36.45 11.12 15.72
C LEU A 518 -36.55 10.87 17.24
N LYS A 519 -37.08 9.71 17.65
CA LYS A 519 -37.24 9.34 19.07
C LYS A 519 -36.88 7.88 19.33
N LEU A 520 -36.02 7.66 20.33
CA LEU A 520 -35.62 6.34 20.84
C LEU A 520 -36.08 6.20 22.29
N VAL A 521 -36.89 5.18 22.59
CA VAL A 521 -37.39 4.91 23.95
C VAL A 521 -37.17 3.46 24.31
N ALA A 522 -36.57 3.19 25.48
CA ALA A 522 -36.39 1.84 26.00
C ALA A 522 -35.66 0.87 25.05
N CYS A 523 -34.72 1.40 24.25
CA CYS A 523 -33.96 0.60 23.29
C CYS A 523 -32.59 0.20 23.85
N ARG A 524 -32.02 -0.91 23.38
CA ARG A 524 -30.65 -1.34 23.68
C ARG A 524 -29.91 -1.72 22.40
N ASN A 525 -28.68 -1.22 22.26
CA ASN A 525 -27.79 -1.53 21.14
C ASN A 525 -28.37 -1.06 19.78
N VAL A 526 -28.55 0.26 19.66
CA VAL A 526 -29.09 0.93 18.46
C VAL A 526 -28.04 1.84 17.86
N SER A 527 -27.92 1.85 16.53
CA SER A 527 -27.05 2.77 15.77
C SER A 527 -27.87 3.60 14.78
N ILE A 528 -27.66 4.91 14.73
CA ILE A 528 -28.28 5.86 13.79
C ILE A 528 -27.17 6.55 12.99
N GLN A 529 -27.19 6.43 11.66
CA GLN A 529 -26.06 6.87 10.84
C GLN A 529 -26.37 7.53 9.50
N GLY A 530 -25.60 8.54 9.11
CA GLY A 530 -25.65 9.14 7.77
C GLY A 530 -26.91 9.97 7.47
N LEU A 531 -27.72 10.30 8.47
CA LEU A 531 -29.00 11.01 8.28
C LEU A 531 -28.83 12.52 8.43
N ARG A 532 -29.63 13.29 7.69
CA ARG A 532 -29.83 14.73 7.92
C ARG A 532 -31.17 14.96 8.61
N ILE A 533 -31.19 15.62 9.75
CA ILE A 533 -32.39 15.90 10.54
C ILE A 533 -32.60 17.41 10.63
N ARG A 534 -33.77 17.90 10.20
CA ARG A 534 -34.13 19.33 10.18
C ARG A 534 -35.57 19.61 10.58
N GLY A 535 -35.87 20.88 10.87
CA GLY A 535 -37.23 21.37 11.04
C GLY A 535 -37.95 20.96 12.33
N ALA A 536 -37.29 20.22 13.23
CA ALA A 536 -37.92 19.73 14.45
C ALA A 536 -38.08 20.83 15.51
N ALA A 537 -39.33 21.21 15.80
CA ALA A 537 -39.63 22.31 16.73
C ALA A 537 -39.24 22.03 18.20
N GLY A 538 -39.28 20.75 18.62
CA GLY A 538 -38.95 20.31 19.98
C GLY A 538 -37.51 19.80 20.12
N GLN A 539 -37.32 18.50 19.93
CA GLN A 539 -36.00 17.85 19.92
C GLN A 539 -35.81 17.16 18.58
N ALA A 540 -34.70 17.39 17.88
CA ALA A 540 -34.43 16.72 16.61
C ALA A 540 -34.25 15.21 16.84
N LEU A 541 -33.51 14.84 17.89
CA LEU A 541 -33.36 13.48 18.41
C LEU A 541 -33.55 13.46 19.93
N ARG A 542 -34.50 12.64 20.40
CA ARG A 542 -34.68 12.33 21.83
C ARG A 542 -34.31 10.88 22.12
N ILE A 543 -33.39 10.65 23.08
CA ILE A 543 -33.00 9.32 23.57
C ILE A 543 -33.43 9.19 25.03
N GLN A 544 -34.32 8.26 25.32
CA GLN A 544 -34.91 8.08 26.64
C GLN A 544 -34.82 6.63 27.12
N ASN A 545 -34.35 6.42 28.35
CA ASN A 545 -34.25 5.11 29.01
C ASN A 545 -33.58 4.04 28.11
N SER A 546 -32.61 4.43 27.30
CA SER A 546 -32.00 3.55 26.30
C SER A 546 -30.53 3.27 26.63
N SER A 547 -30.00 2.11 26.24
CA SER A 547 -28.61 1.75 26.51
C SER A 547 -27.82 1.34 25.26
N VAL A 548 -26.51 1.59 25.25
CA VAL A 548 -25.62 1.24 24.11
C VAL A 548 -26.15 1.86 22.81
N VAL A 549 -26.28 3.19 22.78
CA VAL A 549 -26.81 3.91 21.60
C VAL A 549 -25.66 4.61 20.89
N ARG A 550 -25.57 4.47 19.57
CA ARG A 550 -24.58 5.13 18.71
C ARG A 550 -25.27 6.07 17.74
N ILE A 551 -24.88 7.34 17.74
CA ILE A 551 -25.34 8.38 16.82
C ILE A 551 -24.10 8.82 16.06
N GLU A 552 -23.95 8.38 14.81
CA GLU A 552 -22.69 8.53 14.08
C GLU A 552 -22.87 9.13 12.69
N GLU A 553 -22.01 10.05 12.26
CA GLU A 553 -21.99 10.52 10.86
C GLU A 553 -23.32 11.21 10.42
N ASN A 554 -24.06 11.84 11.35
CA ASN A 554 -25.33 12.53 11.04
C ASN A 554 -25.17 14.06 11.00
N GLU A 555 -26.11 14.72 10.32
CA GLU A 555 -26.25 16.17 10.27
C GLU A 555 -27.52 16.61 11.01
N PHE A 556 -27.40 17.36 12.10
CA PHE A 556 -28.52 17.98 12.80
C PHE A 556 -28.51 19.48 12.52
N VAL A 557 -29.43 19.94 11.68
CA VAL A 557 -29.37 21.28 11.09
C VAL A 557 -30.73 21.94 10.94
N ASP A 558 -30.80 23.25 11.20
CA ASP A 558 -32.02 24.06 11.08
C ASP A 558 -33.21 23.49 11.87
N ASN A 559 -32.95 22.94 13.07
CA ASN A 559 -34.00 22.57 14.01
C ASN A 559 -34.29 23.76 14.95
N PRO A 560 -35.54 24.26 15.06
CA PRO A 560 -35.86 25.34 15.99
C PRO A 560 -35.55 25.01 17.45
N GLY A 561 -35.60 23.74 17.84
CA GLY A 561 -35.33 23.28 19.21
C GLY A 561 -33.96 22.62 19.40
N THR A 562 -33.84 21.79 20.43
CA THR A 562 -32.60 21.06 20.77
C THR A 562 -32.26 20.03 19.69
N ALA A 563 -30.99 19.88 19.31
CA ALA A 563 -30.58 18.87 18.35
C ALA A 563 -30.64 17.46 18.95
N ILE A 564 -29.81 17.15 19.95
CA ILE A 564 -29.79 15.83 20.61
C ILE A 564 -30.09 15.99 22.11
N HIS A 565 -31.07 15.24 22.62
CA HIS A 565 -31.43 15.25 24.03
C HIS A 565 -31.43 13.84 24.62
N VAL A 566 -30.50 13.58 25.54
CA VAL A 566 -30.36 12.33 26.30
C VAL A 566 -31.02 12.48 27.67
N VAL A 567 -31.99 11.63 27.97
CA VAL A 567 -32.83 11.74 29.17
C VAL A 567 -33.12 10.39 29.82
N GLY A 568 -33.65 10.44 31.04
CA GLY A 568 -33.97 9.26 31.84
C GLY A 568 -32.72 8.47 32.22
N ASP A 569 -32.89 7.19 32.51
CA ASP A 569 -31.80 6.30 32.95
C ASP A 569 -31.02 5.73 31.74
N SER A 570 -30.71 6.56 30.75
CA SER A 570 -29.98 6.12 29.55
C SER A 570 -28.50 5.83 29.85
N VAL A 571 -27.91 4.78 29.26
CA VAL A 571 -26.55 4.30 29.59
C VAL A 571 -25.70 4.02 28.34
N ASP A 572 -24.44 4.45 28.28
CA ASP A 572 -23.54 4.24 27.12
C ASP A 572 -24.13 4.81 25.81
N VAL A 573 -24.41 6.11 25.81
CA VAL A 573 -24.85 6.86 24.62
C VAL A 573 -23.64 7.51 23.99
N ARG A 574 -23.41 7.27 22.70
CA ARG A 574 -22.24 7.74 21.95
C ARG A 574 -22.67 8.62 20.80
N VAL A 575 -22.28 9.88 20.84
CA VAL A 575 -22.46 10.88 19.78
C VAL A 575 -21.10 11.05 19.12
N LEU A 576 -20.90 10.44 17.96
CA LEU A 576 -19.60 10.34 17.29
C LEU A 576 -19.63 10.93 15.89
N HIS A 577 -18.66 11.75 15.47
CA HIS A 577 -18.57 12.18 14.06
C HIS A 577 -19.84 12.84 13.49
N ASN A 578 -20.60 13.62 14.28
CA ASN A 578 -21.79 14.32 13.78
C ASN A 578 -21.51 15.79 13.51
N THR A 579 -22.25 16.38 12.57
CA THR A 579 -22.30 17.83 12.37
C THR A 579 -23.61 18.36 12.93
N ILE A 580 -23.53 19.07 14.06
CA ILE A 580 -24.66 19.62 14.81
C ILE A 580 -24.55 21.15 14.75
N ALA A 581 -25.26 21.77 13.81
CA ALA A 581 -25.09 23.19 13.55
C ALA A 581 -26.37 23.90 13.12
N PHE A 582 -26.45 25.21 13.36
CA PHE A 582 -27.57 26.05 12.94
C PHE A 582 -28.91 25.67 13.59
N ASN A 583 -28.90 25.18 14.83
CA ASN A 583 -30.12 24.87 15.57
C ASN A 583 -30.51 26.01 16.52
N GLY A 584 -31.82 26.27 16.65
CA GLY A 584 -32.36 27.32 17.52
C GLY A 584 -32.29 26.98 19.02
N GLY A 585 -32.06 25.72 19.38
CA GLY A 585 -31.78 25.27 20.74
C GLY A 585 -30.33 24.78 20.93
N THR A 586 -30.08 24.08 22.02
CA THR A 586 -28.76 23.49 22.31
C THR A 586 -28.42 22.35 21.35
N GLY A 587 -27.14 22.22 20.98
CA GLY A 587 -26.64 21.12 20.16
C GLY A 587 -26.84 19.75 20.83
N VAL A 588 -26.21 19.53 21.99
CA VAL A 588 -26.37 18.31 22.78
C VAL A 588 -26.75 18.65 24.22
N VAL A 589 -27.76 17.96 24.76
CA VAL A 589 -28.21 18.07 26.16
C VAL A 589 -28.25 16.69 26.78
N SER A 590 -27.73 16.54 28.01
CA SER A 590 -27.83 15.30 28.77
C SER A 590 -28.35 15.55 30.18
N ALA A 591 -29.31 14.73 30.62
CA ALA A 591 -29.79 14.72 32.00
C ALA A 591 -28.76 14.03 32.94
N PRO A 592 -28.69 14.42 34.24
CA PRO A 592 -27.77 13.82 35.23
C PRO A 592 -27.97 12.32 35.47
N ALA A 593 -29.19 11.81 35.26
CA ALA A 593 -29.52 10.41 35.47
C ALA A 593 -28.87 9.48 34.42
N ALA A 594 -28.49 10.02 33.25
CA ALA A 594 -27.79 9.28 32.24
C ALA A 594 -26.35 8.94 32.69
N ARG A 595 -25.78 7.85 32.18
CA ARG A 595 -24.40 7.42 32.49
C ARG A 595 -23.66 7.01 31.22
N GLY A 596 -22.34 7.18 31.19
CA GLY A 596 -21.52 6.78 30.03
C GLY A 596 -21.87 7.56 28.76
N LEU A 597 -21.98 8.89 28.84
CA LEU A 597 -22.17 9.71 27.64
C LEU A 597 -20.83 9.91 26.92
N TRP A 598 -20.79 9.73 25.61
CA TRP A 598 -19.64 10.06 24.78
C TRP A 598 -20.01 11.11 23.77
N VAL A 599 -19.18 12.14 23.66
CA VAL A 599 -19.30 13.19 22.67
C VAL A 599 -17.93 13.30 22.01
N VAL A 600 -17.71 12.59 20.91
CA VAL A 600 -16.37 12.48 20.29
C VAL A 600 -16.38 12.86 18.82
N SER A 601 -15.43 13.68 18.40
CA SER A 601 -15.27 14.04 16.98
C SER A 601 -16.47 14.71 16.31
N ASN A 602 -17.28 15.47 17.04
CA ASN A 602 -18.42 16.18 16.48
C ASN A 602 -18.06 17.63 16.14
N ILE A 603 -18.67 18.21 15.10
CA ILE A 603 -18.76 19.65 14.95
C ILE A 603 -20.05 20.09 15.65
N ILE A 604 -19.95 20.86 16.73
CA ILE A 604 -21.11 21.38 17.47
C ILE A 604 -20.92 22.89 17.61
N ARG A 605 -21.54 23.66 16.70
CA ARG A 605 -21.37 25.11 16.59
C ARG A 605 -22.60 25.78 16.01
N GLU A 606 -22.70 27.09 16.08
CA GLU A 606 -23.81 27.85 15.46
C GLU A 606 -25.20 27.39 15.97
N ASN A 607 -25.23 26.85 17.20
CA ASN A 607 -26.46 26.53 17.91
C ASN A 607 -26.71 27.63 18.96
N ALA A 608 -27.87 27.65 19.61
CA ALA A 608 -28.08 28.56 20.74
C ALA A 608 -27.09 28.31 21.89
N SER A 609 -26.68 27.06 22.08
CA SER A 609 -25.48 26.67 22.81
C SER A 609 -24.96 25.31 22.32
N SER A 610 -23.67 25.01 22.45
CA SER A 610 -23.14 23.74 21.95
C SER A 610 -23.49 22.53 22.81
N LEU A 611 -23.14 22.55 24.09
CA LEU A 611 -23.34 21.41 25.00
C LEU A 611 -23.86 21.89 26.35
N SER A 612 -24.96 21.28 26.82
CA SER A 612 -25.56 21.59 28.12
C SER A 612 -25.66 20.34 29.00
N LEU A 613 -25.16 20.46 30.23
CA LEU A 613 -25.17 19.42 31.27
C LEU A 613 -25.85 19.99 32.52
N PRO A 614 -27.18 20.19 32.49
CA PRO A 614 -27.92 20.70 33.65
C PRO A 614 -27.65 19.82 34.88
N ASP A 615 -27.28 20.43 35.99
CA ASP A 615 -26.91 19.80 37.28
C ASP A 615 -25.60 18.99 37.32
N GLY A 616 -24.70 19.16 36.33
CA GLY A 616 -23.34 18.61 36.33
C GLY A 616 -23.12 17.46 35.33
N PRO A 617 -21.87 17.01 35.12
CA PRO A 617 -21.58 15.95 34.16
C PRO A 617 -22.15 14.60 34.62
N PRO A 618 -22.76 13.81 33.71
CA PRO A 618 -23.17 12.45 34.04
C PRO A 618 -21.95 11.59 34.40
N PRO A 619 -22.11 10.56 35.24
CA PRO A 619 -21.04 9.59 35.49
C PRO A 619 -20.49 9.03 34.18
N GLU A 620 -19.16 8.88 34.09
CA GLU A 620 -18.46 8.30 32.94
C GLU A 620 -18.62 9.09 31.61
N LEU A 621 -18.84 10.40 31.69
CA LEU A 621 -18.75 11.31 30.53
C LEU A 621 -17.35 11.25 29.90
N PHE A 622 -17.30 11.11 28.57
CA PHE A 622 -16.08 11.24 27.78
C PHE A 622 -16.32 12.15 26.58
N ALA A 623 -15.63 13.28 26.54
CA ALA A 623 -15.67 14.20 25.42
C ALA A 623 -14.25 14.47 24.93
N ASP A 624 -14.01 14.31 23.62
CA ASP A 624 -12.70 14.58 23.02
C ASP A 624 -12.79 14.72 21.49
N TYR A 625 -11.78 15.34 20.88
CA TYR A 625 -11.67 15.55 19.43
C TYR A 625 -12.82 16.35 18.77
N ASN A 626 -13.64 17.08 19.51
CA ASN A 626 -14.76 17.86 19.01
C ASN A 626 -14.33 19.25 18.51
N ASN A 627 -15.14 19.84 17.63
CA ASN A 627 -15.06 21.25 17.28
C ASN A 627 -16.23 22.01 17.94
N VAL A 628 -15.93 22.75 19.01
CA VAL A 628 -16.90 23.38 19.92
C VAL A 628 -16.45 24.80 20.31
N THR A 629 -17.41 25.68 20.56
CA THR A 629 -17.15 27.10 20.91
C THR A 629 -17.47 27.49 22.35
N ASP A 630 -18.39 26.77 23.00
CA ASP A 630 -19.06 27.19 24.25
C ASP A 630 -19.45 25.99 25.12
N ALA A 631 -18.62 24.94 25.14
CA ALA A 631 -18.82 23.75 25.96
C ALA A 631 -18.32 23.94 27.41
N PRO A 632 -18.98 23.33 28.43
CA PRO A 632 -18.47 23.31 29.80
C PRO A 632 -17.12 22.59 29.89
N ALA A 633 -16.20 23.05 30.75
CA ALA A 633 -14.86 22.45 30.90
C ALA A 633 -14.89 20.96 31.28
N ALA A 634 -15.92 20.51 32.01
CA ALA A 634 -16.12 19.09 32.35
C ALA A 634 -16.48 18.22 31.13
N ALA A 635 -16.73 18.84 29.99
CA ALA A 635 -17.17 18.21 28.76
C ALA A 635 -16.31 18.63 27.56
N THR A 636 -15.08 19.08 27.84
CA THR A 636 -14.05 19.33 26.84
C THR A 636 -12.91 18.36 27.02
N GLY A 637 -12.44 17.77 25.92
CA GLY A 637 -11.27 16.91 25.88
C GLY A 637 -9.98 17.63 25.49
N PRO A 638 -8.82 17.00 25.72
CA PRO A 638 -7.51 17.57 25.38
C PRO A 638 -7.30 17.80 23.88
N HIS A 639 -8.07 17.15 23.00
CA HIS A 639 -7.97 17.30 21.55
C HIS A 639 -9.15 18.06 20.93
N ASP A 640 -10.03 18.63 21.75
CA ASP A 640 -11.06 19.54 21.25
C ASP A 640 -10.44 20.81 20.65
N VAL A 641 -11.10 21.37 19.64
CA VAL A 641 -10.64 22.55 18.90
C VAL A 641 -11.75 23.58 18.77
N ASP A 642 -11.37 24.87 18.71
CA ASP A 642 -12.24 25.95 18.26
C ASP A 642 -11.69 26.48 16.93
N LEU A 643 -12.05 25.82 15.84
CA LEU A 643 -11.57 26.15 14.49
C LEU A 643 -12.75 26.37 13.54
N PRO A 644 -12.66 27.31 12.58
CA PRO A 644 -13.65 27.42 11.52
C PRO A 644 -13.84 26.06 10.83
N PRO A 645 -15.08 25.54 10.76
CA PRO A 645 -15.32 24.20 10.21
C PRO A 645 -15.00 24.13 8.71
N GLY A 646 -15.06 25.24 7.99
CA GLY A 646 -14.73 25.29 6.56
C GLY A 646 -15.71 24.49 5.70
N PHE A 647 -17.01 24.61 5.98
CA PHE A 647 -18.08 24.03 5.14
C PHE A 647 -18.01 24.56 3.71
N ALA A 648 -18.42 23.74 2.74
CA ALA A 648 -18.38 24.05 1.31
C ALA A 648 -19.27 25.27 0.98
N ASP A 649 -20.49 25.33 1.52
CA ASP A 649 -21.35 26.52 1.46
C ASP A 649 -22.32 26.54 2.66
N ALA A 650 -21.86 27.14 3.77
CA ALA A 650 -22.65 27.24 5.00
C ALA A 650 -23.97 28.03 4.82
N ALA A 651 -23.99 29.02 3.92
CA ALA A 651 -25.17 29.84 3.65
C ALA A 651 -26.28 29.04 2.96
N ARG A 652 -25.89 28.10 2.08
CA ARG A 652 -26.81 27.13 1.46
C ARG A 652 -26.98 25.84 2.24
N ARG A 653 -26.39 25.74 3.45
CA ARG A 653 -26.40 24.54 4.29
C ARG A 653 -25.81 23.32 3.61
N ASP A 654 -24.81 23.54 2.76
CA ASP A 654 -23.91 22.50 2.29
C ASP A 654 -22.79 22.36 3.32
N LEU A 655 -23.06 21.47 4.30
CA LEU A 655 -22.17 21.24 5.44
C LEU A 655 -21.04 20.25 5.13
N ARG A 656 -20.83 19.93 3.85
CA ARG A 656 -19.66 19.15 3.44
C ARG A 656 -18.39 19.92 3.81
N LEU A 657 -17.37 19.27 4.35
CA LEU A 657 -16.10 19.92 4.63
C LEU A 657 -15.35 20.17 3.32
N SER A 658 -15.00 21.42 3.07
CA SER A 658 -14.20 21.82 1.91
C SER A 658 -12.77 21.28 2.00
N ARG A 659 -12.01 21.40 0.90
CA ARG A 659 -10.59 21.02 0.87
C ARG A 659 -9.72 21.84 1.84
N ILE A 660 -10.11 23.07 2.15
CA ILE A 660 -9.38 23.97 3.06
C ILE A 660 -9.83 23.84 4.52
N SER A 661 -10.76 22.94 4.83
CA SER A 661 -11.28 22.77 6.19
C SER A 661 -10.18 22.35 7.16
N LEU A 662 -10.07 23.08 8.27
CA LEU A 662 -9.16 22.77 9.37
C LEU A 662 -9.66 21.59 10.23
N CYS A 663 -10.87 21.09 10.03
CA CYS A 663 -11.38 19.93 10.76
C CYS A 663 -10.83 18.59 10.23
N ARG A 664 -10.19 18.60 9.06
CA ARG A 664 -9.64 17.39 8.43
C ARG A 664 -8.43 16.87 9.20
N GLY A 665 -8.36 15.55 9.39
CA GLY A 665 -7.22 14.88 10.05
C GLY A 665 -7.05 15.15 11.54
N ARG A 666 -8.03 15.82 12.18
CA ARG A 666 -7.99 16.22 13.60
C ARG A 666 -9.00 15.46 14.48
N GLY A 667 -9.81 14.58 13.91
CA GLY A 667 -10.79 13.76 14.62
C GLY A 667 -10.20 12.43 15.10
N TYR A 668 -11.00 11.73 15.91
CA TYR A 668 -10.74 10.38 16.41
C TYR A 668 -10.45 9.40 15.27
N LEU A 669 -9.50 8.48 15.48
CA LEU A 669 -8.93 7.60 14.45
C LEU A 669 -8.38 8.36 13.23
N ASP A 670 -7.85 9.58 13.47
CA ASP A 670 -7.30 10.49 12.47
C ASP A 670 -8.29 10.94 11.38
N ARG A 671 -9.60 10.84 11.67
CA ARG A 671 -10.67 11.22 10.74
C ARG A 671 -10.83 12.74 10.68
N ALA A 672 -11.75 13.21 9.84
CA ALA A 672 -12.24 14.57 9.99
C ALA A 672 -13.14 14.67 11.25
N ILE A 673 -13.13 15.84 11.88
CA ILE A 673 -14.14 16.18 12.91
C ILE A 673 -15.46 16.49 12.20
N GLY A 674 -16.57 15.95 12.71
CA GLY A 674 -17.90 16.08 12.13
C GLY A 674 -18.27 14.93 11.18
N ALA A 675 -19.45 15.05 10.55
CA ALA A 675 -19.92 14.07 9.58
C ALA A 675 -19.00 14.07 8.34
N GLN A 676 -18.57 12.88 7.93
CA GLN A 676 -17.60 12.61 6.87
C GLN A 676 -18.16 12.81 5.47
N ARG A 677 -18.56 14.03 5.21
CA ARG A 677 -19.02 14.48 3.92
C ARG A 677 -17.99 15.48 3.43
N LEU A 678 -16.93 14.98 2.81
CA LEU A 678 -15.99 15.87 2.14
C LEU A 678 -16.63 16.38 0.86
N GLU A 679 -16.41 17.65 0.53
CA GLU A 679 -16.64 18.14 -0.81
C GLU A 679 -15.92 17.17 -1.77
N PRO A 680 -16.60 16.65 -2.81
CA PRO A 680 -15.95 15.84 -3.81
C PRO A 680 -14.69 16.57 -4.22
N ALA A 681 -13.57 15.86 -4.30
CA ALA A 681 -12.47 16.39 -5.05
C ALA A 681 -13.06 16.82 -6.39
N ALA A 682 -13.01 18.13 -6.73
CA ALA A 682 -13.38 18.63 -8.06
C ALA A 682 -12.92 17.55 -9.04
N GLY A 683 -13.90 16.95 -9.73
CA GLY A 683 -13.69 15.71 -10.48
C GLY A 683 -12.41 15.81 -11.28
N ASP A 684 -11.75 14.68 -11.52
CA ASP A 684 -10.49 14.49 -12.25
C ASP A 684 -10.44 15.18 -13.64
N ASP A 685 -10.64 16.48 -13.69
CA ASP A 685 -10.25 17.36 -14.77
C ASP A 685 -8.74 17.39 -14.64
N LEU A 686 -8.14 16.52 -15.43
CA LEU A 686 -6.72 16.44 -15.75
C LEU A 686 -6.27 17.77 -16.37
N ALA A 687 -6.33 18.86 -15.60
CA ALA A 687 -5.80 20.14 -15.96
C ALA A 687 -4.28 20.00 -15.90
N ALA A 688 -3.63 20.09 -17.06
CA ALA A 688 -2.19 20.26 -17.10
C ALA A 688 -1.85 21.57 -16.39
N THR A 689 -1.03 21.50 -15.36
CA THR A 689 -0.49 22.65 -14.64
C THR A 689 0.96 22.84 -15.08
N LYS A 690 1.28 24.06 -15.55
CA LYS A 690 2.64 24.57 -15.76
C LYS A 690 3.39 23.94 -16.95
N LEU A 691 2.82 23.97 -18.17
CA LEU A 691 3.55 23.60 -19.40
C LEU A 691 4.69 24.61 -19.67
N ARG A 692 5.92 24.10 -19.81
CA ARG A 692 7.11 24.93 -20.05
C ARG A 692 8.11 24.28 -21.00
N ALA A 693 8.87 25.11 -21.71
CA ALA A 693 10.09 24.69 -22.39
C ALA A 693 11.25 24.66 -21.38
N LEU A 694 11.91 23.51 -21.25
CA LEU A 694 13.12 23.35 -20.44
C LEU A 694 14.36 23.85 -21.18
N ALA A 695 14.42 23.55 -22.48
CA ALA A 695 15.50 23.95 -23.36
C ALA A 695 15.04 23.98 -24.82
N VAL A 696 15.66 24.86 -25.61
CA VAL A 696 15.38 25.00 -27.04
C VAL A 696 16.69 25.13 -27.79
N THR A 697 16.89 24.28 -28.80
CA THR A 697 18.03 24.31 -29.73
C THR A 697 17.56 24.83 -31.09
N ALA A 698 18.38 24.68 -32.14
CA ALA A 698 17.93 25.02 -33.50
C ALA A 698 16.97 23.98 -34.06
N THR A 699 17.07 22.72 -33.62
CA THR A 699 16.32 21.60 -34.21
C THR A 699 15.51 20.78 -33.20
N THR A 700 15.57 21.13 -31.91
CA THR A 700 14.85 20.42 -30.83
C THR A 700 14.29 21.37 -29.78
N ALA A 701 13.26 20.93 -29.07
CA ALA A 701 12.75 21.59 -27.87
C ALA A 701 12.35 20.55 -26.81
N ASP A 702 12.98 20.61 -25.63
CA ASP A 702 12.65 19.77 -24.49
C ASP A 702 11.54 20.45 -23.67
N LEU A 703 10.42 19.76 -23.46
CA LEU A 703 9.23 20.28 -22.80
C LEU A 703 8.95 19.52 -21.50
N ALA A 704 8.30 20.18 -20.54
CA ALA A 704 7.81 19.58 -19.31
C ALA A 704 6.48 20.18 -18.86
N TRP A 705 5.64 19.35 -18.22
CA TRP A 705 4.39 19.78 -17.60
C TRP A 705 3.97 18.81 -16.50
N SER A 706 3.00 19.22 -15.68
CA SER A 706 2.39 18.36 -14.66
C SER A 706 0.89 18.19 -14.87
N ILE A 707 0.28 17.09 -14.43
CA ILE A 707 -1.18 16.89 -14.41
C ILE A 707 -1.68 16.63 -12.99
N ALA A 708 -2.87 17.16 -12.66
CA ALA A 708 -3.62 16.77 -11.47
C ALA A 708 -4.50 15.56 -11.84
N GLY A 709 -4.23 14.39 -11.26
CA GLY A 709 -5.00 13.16 -11.55
C GLY A 709 -4.13 11.95 -11.93
N GLY A 710 -4.78 10.83 -12.19
CA GLY A 710 -4.16 9.53 -12.48
C GLY A 710 -3.57 9.39 -13.90
N LYS A 711 -3.33 8.13 -14.31
CA LYS A 711 -2.72 7.77 -15.60
C LYS A 711 -3.63 8.16 -16.78
N ALA A 712 -3.11 8.92 -17.74
CA ALA A 712 -3.88 9.38 -18.91
C ALA A 712 -3.05 9.31 -20.20
N THR A 713 -3.66 8.95 -21.33
CA THR A 713 -2.96 9.05 -22.63
C THR A 713 -2.81 10.52 -23.00
N MET A 714 -1.58 11.02 -23.07
CA MET A 714 -1.27 12.42 -23.31
C MET A 714 -1.18 12.74 -24.80
N ILE A 715 -1.54 13.97 -25.16
CA ILE A 715 -1.46 14.53 -26.50
C ILE A 715 -0.60 15.78 -26.42
N VAL A 716 0.42 15.87 -27.26
CA VAL A 716 1.22 17.09 -27.45
C VAL A 716 1.01 17.54 -28.89
N ALA A 717 0.30 18.64 -29.09
CA ALA A 717 0.05 19.22 -30.39
C ALA A 717 0.92 20.46 -30.58
N TYR A 718 1.59 20.60 -31.72
CA TYR A 718 2.46 21.73 -32.01
C TYR A 718 2.45 22.16 -33.48
N GLY A 719 2.78 23.42 -33.73
CA GLY A 719 2.80 24.02 -35.06
C GLY A 719 3.43 25.41 -35.05
N THR A 720 3.55 26.03 -36.22
CA THR A 720 4.13 27.37 -36.39
C THR A 720 3.09 28.50 -36.28
N ALA A 721 1.81 28.16 -36.12
CA ALA A 721 0.72 29.09 -35.85
C ALA A 721 -0.15 28.61 -34.66
N PRO A 722 -0.66 29.53 -33.83
CA PRO A 722 -1.36 29.20 -32.58
C PRO A 722 -2.70 28.46 -32.77
N ASP A 723 -3.31 28.61 -33.94
CA ASP A 723 -4.56 27.99 -34.38
C ASP A 723 -4.35 26.78 -35.30
N GLN A 724 -3.11 26.50 -35.71
CA GLN A 724 -2.76 25.39 -36.62
C GLN A 724 -1.68 24.48 -36.02
N LEU A 725 -2.05 23.72 -34.99
CA LEU A 725 -1.18 22.72 -34.35
C LEU A 725 -1.26 21.38 -35.11
N THR A 726 -0.72 21.34 -36.33
CA THR A 726 -0.85 20.20 -37.26
C THR A 726 -0.01 18.98 -36.89
N ASN A 727 1.06 19.15 -36.11
CA ASN A 727 1.87 18.05 -35.64
C ASN A 727 1.35 17.55 -34.30
N VAL A 728 1.01 16.27 -34.21
CA VAL A 728 0.44 15.68 -33.01
C VAL A 728 1.26 14.48 -32.58
N ILE A 729 1.75 14.53 -31.34
CA ILE A 729 2.38 13.39 -30.67
C ILE A 729 1.37 12.84 -29.67
N VAL A 730 0.88 11.62 -29.92
CA VAL A 730 0.07 10.88 -28.95
C VAL A 730 1.00 9.98 -28.15
N ARG A 731 0.99 10.15 -26.83
CA ARG A 731 1.80 9.39 -25.89
C ARG A 731 0.89 8.70 -24.90
N ASP A 732 0.78 7.40 -25.04
CA ASP A 732 0.28 6.60 -23.93
C ASP A 732 1.31 6.63 -22.81
N THR A 733 1.00 7.35 -21.72
CA THR A 733 1.91 7.46 -20.59
C THR A 733 1.89 6.24 -19.69
N GLY A 734 0.98 5.28 -19.92
CA GLY A 734 0.90 4.03 -19.20
C GLY A 734 1.19 4.17 -17.70
N HIS A 735 1.96 3.23 -17.16
CA HIS A 735 2.42 3.28 -15.77
C HIS A 735 3.70 4.12 -15.56
N TRP A 736 4.31 4.62 -16.65
CA TRP A 736 5.71 5.05 -16.67
C TRP A 736 5.90 6.55 -16.47
N TYR A 737 4.84 7.36 -16.62
CA TYR A 737 4.86 8.79 -16.33
C TYR A 737 3.79 9.08 -15.26
N ARG A 738 4.22 9.68 -14.13
CA ARG A 738 3.34 10.04 -13.00
C ARG A 738 2.58 11.34 -13.32
N ARG A 739 2.51 12.27 -12.36
CA ARG A 739 2.05 13.66 -12.58
C ARG A 739 2.99 14.45 -13.47
N HIS A 740 4.30 14.17 -13.43
CA HIS A 740 5.30 14.93 -14.18
C HIS A 740 5.60 14.25 -15.52
N HIS A 741 5.49 15.02 -16.59
CA HIS A 741 5.73 14.57 -17.95
C HIS A 741 6.82 15.42 -18.58
N THR A 742 7.56 14.77 -19.48
CA THR A 742 8.51 15.46 -20.34
C THR A 742 8.39 14.93 -21.76
N THR A 743 8.77 15.72 -22.74
CA THR A 743 8.97 15.23 -24.11
C THR A 743 10.03 16.04 -24.83
N THR A 744 10.54 15.54 -25.95
CA THR A 744 11.45 16.27 -26.83
C THR A 744 10.81 16.36 -28.20
N LEU A 745 10.58 17.58 -28.66
CA LEU A 745 10.26 17.84 -30.06
C LEU A 745 11.56 17.76 -30.86
N GLN A 746 11.55 17.07 -31.99
CA GLN A 746 12.69 16.88 -32.88
C GLN A 746 12.33 17.37 -34.29
N GLY A 747 13.35 17.69 -35.09
CA GLY A 747 13.18 18.11 -36.49
C GLY A 747 12.57 19.50 -36.64
N LEU A 748 12.76 20.38 -35.66
CA LEU A 748 12.30 21.77 -35.73
C LEU A 748 13.16 22.58 -36.70
N GLU A 749 12.58 23.61 -37.31
CA GLU A 749 13.29 24.53 -38.19
C GLU A 749 14.07 25.56 -37.37
N PRO A 750 15.33 25.87 -37.70
CA PRO A 750 16.11 26.90 -37.04
C PRO A 750 15.50 28.31 -37.18
N GLY A 751 15.50 29.09 -36.09
CA GLY A 751 14.98 30.46 -36.05
C GLY A 751 13.44 30.58 -36.12
N SER A 752 12.71 29.47 -36.19
CA SER A 752 11.26 29.43 -36.32
C SER A 752 10.54 29.48 -34.97
N ARG A 753 9.38 30.14 -34.94
CA ARG A 753 8.49 30.17 -33.77
C ARG A 753 7.56 28.95 -33.79
N TYR A 754 7.43 28.30 -32.65
CA TYR A 754 6.49 27.19 -32.45
C TYR A 754 5.54 27.49 -31.29
N TYR A 755 4.33 26.94 -31.42
CA TYR A 755 3.28 26.92 -30.43
C TYR A 755 3.01 25.47 -30.03
N VAL A 756 2.77 25.22 -28.74
CA VAL A 756 2.52 23.89 -28.20
C VAL A 756 1.34 23.93 -27.24
N ARG A 757 0.47 22.93 -27.36
CA ARG A 757 -0.61 22.65 -26.43
C ARG A 757 -0.56 21.19 -26.00
N VAL A 758 -0.79 20.96 -24.72
CA VAL A 758 -0.92 19.60 -24.17
C VAL A 758 -2.38 19.29 -23.84
N GLY A 759 -2.76 18.03 -23.99
CA GLY A 759 -4.10 17.53 -23.70
C GLY A 759 -4.04 16.05 -23.35
N TYR A 760 -5.20 15.43 -23.14
CA TYR A 760 -5.31 13.99 -22.91
C TYR A 760 -6.43 13.38 -23.74
N ARG A 761 -6.34 12.07 -23.93
CA ARG A 761 -7.33 11.25 -24.63
C ARG A 761 -8.11 10.43 -23.61
N GLN A 762 -9.42 10.67 -23.56
CA GLN A 762 -10.39 9.88 -22.79
C GLN A 762 -11.03 8.83 -23.70
N LEU A 763 -11.09 7.58 -23.26
CA LEU A 763 -11.89 6.53 -23.89
C LEU A 763 -13.30 6.57 -23.28
N LEU A 764 -14.33 6.52 -24.14
CA LEU A 764 -15.74 6.63 -23.72
C LEU A 764 -16.40 5.25 -23.52
N ASP A 765 -15.90 4.20 -24.19
CA ASP A 765 -16.50 2.86 -24.19
C ASP A 765 -15.84 1.89 -23.19
N GLY A 766 -15.89 2.22 -21.89
CA GLY A 766 -15.43 1.35 -20.81
C GLY A 766 -14.01 1.65 -20.32
N PRO A 767 -13.52 0.91 -19.30
CA PRO A 767 -12.19 1.15 -18.77
C PRO A 767 -11.19 0.93 -19.90
N ALA A 768 -10.40 1.96 -20.19
CA ALA A 768 -9.22 1.81 -21.02
C ALA A 768 -8.53 0.49 -20.60
N PRO A 769 -8.14 -0.39 -21.53
CA PRO A 769 -7.14 -1.39 -21.19
C PRO A 769 -5.89 -0.60 -20.85
N TYR A 770 -5.80 -0.14 -19.59
CA TYR A 770 -4.55 0.27 -18.99
C TYR A 770 -3.60 -0.87 -19.33
N HIS A 771 -2.53 -0.58 -20.06
CA HIS A 771 -1.49 -1.53 -20.42
C HIS A 771 -0.78 -2.03 -19.14
N SER A 772 -1.51 -2.73 -18.29
CA SER A 772 -0.95 -3.63 -17.31
C SER A 772 -0.38 -4.75 -18.16
N PHE A 773 0.90 -4.65 -18.47
CA PHE A 773 1.67 -5.78 -19.00
C PHE A 773 1.81 -6.82 -17.87
N ARG A 774 0.68 -7.39 -17.43
CA ARG A 774 0.62 -8.57 -16.60
C ARG A 774 0.90 -9.74 -17.53
N TYR A 775 2.19 -9.94 -17.83
CA TYR A 775 2.90 -11.15 -18.29
C TYR A 775 2.24 -12.21 -19.20
N LEU A 776 1.01 -12.06 -19.71
CA LEU A 776 0.22 -13.19 -20.22
C LEU A 776 -0.77 -12.91 -21.37
N TRP A 777 -0.87 -11.72 -21.97
CA TRP A 777 -1.83 -11.49 -23.06
C TRP A 777 -1.20 -11.22 -24.45
N PRO A 778 -1.22 -12.20 -25.37
CA PRO A 778 -0.68 -12.10 -26.72
C PRO A 778 -1.75 -11.79 -27.79
N GLU A 779 -2.90 -11.22 -27.42
CA GLU A 779 -4.08 -11.28 -28.30
C GLU A 779 -4.00 -10.42 -29.58
N ARG A 780 -3.14 -9.40 -29.68
CA ARG A 780 -3.01 -8.55 -30.89
C ARG A 780 -1.57 -8.12 -31.21
N THR A 781 -1.28 -8.01 -32.51
CA THR A 781 -0.05 -7.37 -33.04
C THR A 781 -0.15 -5.84 -32.89
N PRO A 782 0.96 -5.07 -32.96
CA PRO A 782 0.89 -3.61 -32.92
C PRO A 782 -0.09 -2.99 -33.93
N ALA A 783 -0.19 -3.58 -35.13
CA ALA A 783 -1.15 -3.16 -36.16
C ALA A 783 -2.61 -3.47 -35.78
N GLY A 784 -2.90 -4.70 -35.34
CA GLY A 784 -4.25 -5.07 -34.88
C GLY A 784 -4.69 -4.34 -33.61
N GLU A 785 -3.74 -3.91 -32.77
CA GLU A 785 -4.02 -3.03 -31.63
C GLU A 785 -4.35 -1.62 -32.09
N ALA A 786 -3.59 -1.06 -33.06
CA ALA A 786 -3.88 0.25 -33.63
C ALA A 786 -5.25 0.28 -34.33
N GLU A 787 -5.61 -0.77 -35.06
CA GLU A 787 -6.94 -0.94 -35.66
C GLU A 787 -8.04 -1.02 -34.60
N TYR A 788 -7.86 -1.82 -33.54
CA TYR A 788 -8.80 -1.87 -32.43
C TYR A 788 -8.94 -0.55 -31.67
N TYR A 789 -7.84 0.14 -31.36
CA TYR A 789 -7.92 1.46 -30.72
C TYR A 789 -8.55 2.50 -31.65
N ALA A 790 -8.44 2.32 -32.97
CA ALA A 790 -9.14 3.15 -33.92
C ALA A 790 -10.67 2.97 -33.84
N THR A 791 -11.17 1.79 -33.46
CA THR A 791 -12.61 1.51 -33.33
C THR A 791 -13.23 1.97 -32.00
N LEU A 792 -12.45 2.23 -30.95
CA LEU A 792 -13.00 2.70 -29.67
C LEU A 792 -13.48 4.16 -29.75
N ALA A 793 -14.65 4.46 -29.19
CA ALA A 793 -15.08 5.84 -29.04
C ALA A 793 -14.15 6.58 -28.07
N ARG A 794 -13.69 7.76 -28.51
CA ARG A 794 -12.70 8.56 -27.81
C ARG A 794 -13.03 10.04 -27.87
N ARG A 795 -12.57 10.76 -26.86
CA ARG A 795 -12.62 12.21 -26.78
C ARG A 795 -11.24 12.74 -26.43
N ASP A 796 -10.71 13.59 -27.30
CA ASP A 796 -9.47 14.33 -27.03
C ASP A 796 -9.83 15.64 -26.35
N ILE A 797 -9.25 15.88 -25.17
CA ILE A 797 -9.49 17.05 -24.34
C ILE A 797 -8.16 17.81 -24.26
N MET A 798 -8.08 18.93 -24.97
CA MET A 798 -6.89 19.78 -24.98
C MET A 798 -6.95 20.82 -23.87
N GLY A 799 -5.83 21.03 -23.17
CA GLY A 799 -5.70 22.08 -22.16
C GLY A 799 -5.82 23.48 -22.77
N THR A 800 -6.13 24.46 -21.94
CA THR A 800 -6.27 25.86 -22.35
C THR A 800 -4.92 26.58 -22.48
N GLU A 801 -3.88 26.11 -21.79
CA GLU A 801 -2.53 26.68 -21.84
C GLU A 801 -1.87 26.47 -23.22
N LEU A 802 -1.35 27.56 -23.81
CA LEU A 802 -0.60 27.53 -25.06
C LEU A 802 0.81 28.08 -24.82
N LEU A 803 1.80 27.20 -24.90
CA LEU A 803 3.22 27.58 -24.79
C LEU A 803 3.71 28.06 -26.15
N SER A 804 4.51 29.13 -26.19
CA SER A 804 5.25 29.52 -27.40
C SER A 804 6.75 29.62 -27.11
N PHE A 805 7.57 29.25 -28.09
CA PHE A 805 9.02 29.42 -28.04
C PHE A 805 9.59 29.65 -29.45
N VAL A 806 10.84 30.12 -29.53
CA VAL A 806 11.56 30.33 -30.79
C VAL A 806 12.80 29.46 -30.78
N THR A 807 12.98 28.66 -31.83
CA THR A 807 14.21 27.86 -32.00
C THR A 807 15.40 28.76 -32.25
N ARG A 808 16.58 28.29 -31.88
CA ARG A 808 17.82 29.02 -32.17
C ARG A 808 18.11 28.99 -33.67
N THR A 809 18.89 29.94 -34.16
CA THR A 809 19.38 29.93 -35.55
C THR A 809 20.44 28.85 -35.77
N GLU A 810 21.14 28.46 -34.71
CA GLU A 810 22.18 27.42 -34.73
C GLU A 810 22.20 26.62 -33.42
N ASN A 811 22.74 25.40 -33.49
CA ASN A 811 22.89 24.53 -32.33
C ASN A 811 24.11 24.95 -31.51
N VAL A 812 23.94 25.06 -30.19
CA VAL A 812 25.04 25.35 -29.26
C VAL A 812 25.60 24.03 -28.73
N VAL A 813 26.80 23.69 -29.18
CA VAL A 813 27.59 22.56 -28.71
C VAL A 813 28.77 23.13 -27.92
N THR A 814 28.87 22.84 -26.63
CA THR A 814 29.89 23.48 -25.78
C THR A 814 31.09 22.60 -25.46
N GLY A 815 30.92 21.27 -25.45
CA GLY A 815 32.03 20.35 -25.16
C GLY A 815 32.65 20.56 -23.77
N ARG A 816 31.93 21.16 -22.83
CA ARG A 816 32.44 21.49 -21.50
C ARG A 816 32.56 20.24 -20.66
N GLU A 817 33.55 20.23 -19.77
CA GLU A 817 33.65 19.25 -18.70
C GLU A 817 33.12 19.88 -17.39
N LEU A 818 32.09 19.26 -16.80
CA LEU A 818 31.53 19.63 -15.50
C LEU A 818 31.96 18.61 -14.45
N HIS A 819 32.40 19.06 -13.28
CA HIS A 819 32.79 18.18 -12.16
C HIS A 819 31.76 18.21 -11.04
N VAL A 820 31.47 17.04 -10.47
CA VAL A 820 30.54 16.85 -9.34
C VAL A 820 31.23 16.07 -8.21
N THR A 821 31.13 16.54 -6.97
CA THR A 821 31.59 15.83 -5.75
C THR A 821 30.61 16.07 -4.61
N VAL A 822 30.45 15.08 -3.72
CA VAL A 822 29.59 15.18 -2.52
C VAL A 822 29.96 16.35 -1.58
N THR A 823 31.18 16.87 -1.66
CA THR A 823 31.65 18.04 -0.87
C THR A 823 31.63 19.37 -1.64
N GLY A 824 31.17 19.38 -2.89
CA GLY A 824 31.10 20.56 -3.74
C GLY A 824 30.01 21.57 -3.31
N SER A 825 29.75 22.55 -4.18
CA SER A 825 28.66 23.53 -3.98
C SER A 825 27.82 23.67 -5.24
N ASP A 826 26.49 23.61 -5.13
CA ASP A 826 25.58 23.82 -6.27
C ASP A 826 25.52 25.29 -6.74
N ALA A 827 26.16 26.21 -6.01
CA ALA A 827 26.39 27.58 -6.46
C ALA A 827 27.70 27.74 -7.27
N ALA A 828 28.52 26.68 -7.37
CA ALA A 828 29.79 26.71 -8.08
C ALA A 828 29.59 26.59 -9.61
N PRO A 829 30.57 27.02 -10.43
CA PRO A 829 30.49 26.91 -11.89
C PRO A 829 30.66 25.48 -12.42
N GLY A 830 31.08 24.52 -11.58
CA GLY A 830 31.28 23.13 -11.95
C GLY A 830 32.62 22.82 -12.62
N THR A 831 33.65 23.63 -12.37
CA THR A 831 35.03 23.32 -12.82
C THR A 831 35.69 22.31 -11.88
N ALA A 832 36.89 21.81 -12.22
CA ALA A 832 37.63 20.90 -11.36
C ALA A 832 37.99 21.53 -10.00
N GLU A 833 38.31 22.83 -9.99
CA GLU A 833 38.67 23.60 -8.79
C GLU A 833 37.45 24.03 -7.97
N ALA A 834 36.29 24.18 -8.62
CA ALA A 834 35.04 24.60 -8.01
C ALA A 834 33.88 23.69 -8.49
N PRO A 835 33.85 22.43 -8.04
CA PRO A 835 32.89 21.44 -8.50
C PRO A 835 31.49 21.65 -7.93
N LEU A 836 30.49 21.18 -8.67
CA LEU A 836 29.11 21.11 -8.22
C LEU A 836 28.98 20.09 -7.08
N ARG A 837 27.99 20.30 -6.20
CA ARG A 837 27.67 19.32 -5.16
C ARG A 837 26.84 18.17 -5.70
N SER A 838 25.90 18.48 -6.61
CA SER A 838 24.82 17.60 -7.01
C SER A 838 24.81 17.29 -8.51
N ILE A 839 24.50 16.04 -8.85
CA ILE A 839 24.25 15.54 -10.19
C ILE A 839 23.01 16.22 -10.79
N VAL A 840 22.00 16.53 -9.97
CA VAL A 840 20.79 17.26 -10.41
C VAL A 840 21.15 18.66 -10.92
N CYS A 841 22.07 19.37 -10.25
CA CYS A 841 22.54 20.66 -10.75
C CYS A 841 23.24 20.50 -12.11
N ALA A 842 24.14 19.51 -12.25
CA ALA A 842 24.80 19.21 -13.51
C ALA A 842 23.78 18.89 -14.64
N CYS A 843 22.75 18.08 -14.35
CA CYS A 843 21.68 17.75 -15.29
C CYS A 843 20.89 18.97 -15.81
N ARG A 844 20.87 20.09 -15.08
CA ARG A 844 20.25 21.36 -15.50
C ARG A 844 21.19 22.21 -16.37
N MET A 845 22.50 22.07 -16.19
CA MET A 845 23.53 22.89 -16.82
C MET A 845 24.03 22.34 -18.17
N VAL A 846 23.97 21.03 -18.36
CA VAL A 846 24.49 20.36 -19.57
C VAL A 846 23.88 20.88 -20.87
N GLN A 847 24.71 20.93 -21.90
CA GLN A 847 24.39 21.22 -23.30
C GLN A 847 24.82 20.03 -24.18
N PRO A 848 24.34 19.92 -25.42
CA PRO A 848 24.86 18.96 -26.39
C PRO A 848 26.40 18.98 -26.45
N GLY A 849 27.02 17.79 -26.42
CA GLY A 849 28.47 17.60 -26.41
C GLY A 849 29.16 17.72 -25.04
N ASP A 850 28.47 18.18 -23.98
CA ASP A 850 29.08 18.29 -22.66
C ASP A 850 29.38 16.92 -22.01
N ARG A 851 30.41 16.90 -21.18
CA ARG A 851 30.79 15.76 -20.32
C ARG A 851 30.64 16.14 -18.85
N VAL A 852 30.02 15.28 -18.05
CA VAL A 852 29.91 15.41 -16.60
C VAL A 852 30.74 14.31 -15.95
N LEU A 853 31.83 14.72 -15.30
CA LEU A 853 32.71 13.86 -14.52
C LEU A 853 32.25 13.85 -13.06
N VAL A 854 31.71 12.73 -12.61
CA VAL A 854 31.26 12.56 -11.23
C VAL A 854 32.36 11.89 -10.42
N HIS A 855 32.77 12.50 -9.31
CA HIS A 855 33.82 11.98 -8.45
C HIS A 855 33.26 11.05 -7.36
N GLU A 856 34.15 10.29 -6.73
CA GLU A 856 33.89 9.27 -5.73
C GLU A 856 32.88 9.72 -4.68
N GLY A 857 31.89 8.86 -4.42
CA GLY A 857 30.86 9.12 -3.43
C GLY A 857 29.58 8.35 -3.68
N THR A 858 28.69 8.42 -2.68
CA THR A 858 27.33 7.89 -2.76
C THR A 858 26.35 9.05 -2.94
N TYR A 859 25.68 9.08 -4.09
CA TYR A 859 24.69 10.07 -4.46
C TYR A 859 23.30 9.46 -4.35
N THR A 860 22.38 10.18 -3.73
CA THR A 860 21.01 9.72 -3.47
C THR A 860 19.96 10.54 -4.23
N GLU A 861 20.41 11.14 -5.32
CA GLU A 861 19.63 11.99 -6.22
C GLU A 861 19.46 11.33 -7.59
N LEU A 862 18.49 11.81 -8.36
CA LEU A 862 18.14 11.22 -9.65
C LEU A 862 18.94 11.86 -10.79
N LEU A 863 19.69 11.05 -11.55
CA LEU A 863 20.30 11.48 -12.80
C LEU A 863 19.20 11.56 -13.88
N ARG A 864 18.70 12.78 -14.13
CA ARG A 864 17.71 13.07 -15.17
C ARG A 864 18.12 14.31 -15.94
N PRO A 865 18.80 14.16 -17.10
CA PRO A 865 19.22 15.30 -17.90
C PRO A 865 18.00 16.10 -18.34
N SER A 866 18.07 17.43 -18.22
CA SER A 866 16.97 18.31 -18.66
C SER A 866 16.90 18.46 -20.18
N ARG A 867 17.93 17.99 -20.90
CA ARG A 867 18.12 18.18 -22.34
C ARG A 867 18.58 16.90 -23.02
N SER A 868 18.30 16.81 -24.31
CA SER A 868 18.90 15.81 -25.19
C SER A 868 20.25 16.28 -25.74
N GLY A 869 21.13 15.34 -26.08
CA GLY A 869 22.28 15.62 -26.94
C GLY A 869 21.85 15.79 -28.40
N LEU A 870 22.84 15.91 -29.28
CA LEU A 870 22.63 15.97 -30.74
C LEU A 870 23.37 14.81 -31.42
N PRO A 871 23.00 14.45 -32.66
CA PRO A 871 23.79 13.52 -33.47
C PRO A 871 25.26 13.95 -33.52
N GLY A 872 26.17 13.04 -33.18
CA GLY A 872 27.62 13.31 -33.10
C GLY A 872 28.09 14.07 -31.85
N HIS A 873 27.18 14.64 -31.06
CA HIS A 873 27.47 15.44 -29.86
C HIS A 873 26.59 14.98 -28.68
N PRO A 874 26.78 13.75 -28.19
CA PRO A 874 26.00 13.24 -27.07
C PRO A 874 26.34 13.97 -25.77
N ILE A 875 25.43 13.97 -24.81
CA ILE A 875 25.73 14.36 -23.42
C ILE A 875 26.28 13.12 -22.71
N VAL A 876 27.46 13.24 -22.11
CA VAL A 876 28.16 12.13 -21.47
C VAL A 876 28.17 12.32 -19.96
N PHE A 877 27.60 11.39 -19.21
CA PHE A 877 27.78 11.28 -17.76
C PHE A 877 28.73 10.11 -17.48
N GLU A 878 29.82 10.39 -16.77
CA GLU A 878 30.92 9.45 -16.56
C GLU A 878 31.42 9.52 -15.12
N ALA A 879 31.53 8.36 -14.47
CA ALA A 879 32.29 8.26 -13.23
C ALA A 879 33.77 8.56 -13.49
N ALA A 880 34.40 9.35 -12.60
CA ALA A 880 35.81 9.67 -12.72
C ALA A 880 36.67 8.39 -12.80
N PRO A 881 37.70 8.34 -13.66
CA PRO A 881 38.50 7.14 -13.88
C PRO A 881 39.01 6.52 -12.57
N GLY A 882 38.75 5.22 -12.38
CA GLY A 882 39.15 4.46 -11.20
C GLY A 882 38.34 4.72 -9.93
N GLN A 883 37.39 5.66 -9.95
CA GLN A 883 36.60 6.04 -8.78
C GLN A 883 35.26 5.32 -8.73
N ARG A 884 34.80 4.97 -7.51
CA ARG A 884 33.51 4.32 -7.30
C ARG A 884 32.43 5.38 -7.06
N VAL A 885 31.61 5.62 -8.08
CA VAL A 885 30.45 6.52 -7.98
C VAL A 885 29.18 5.70 -7.87
N GLU A 886 28.47 5.83 -6.76
CA GLU A 886 27.26 5.07 -6.50
C GLU A 886 26.01 5.96 -6.52
N LEU A 887 25.07 5.65 -7.42
CA LEU A 887 23.72 6.19 -7.40
C LEU A 887 22.84 5.26 -6.56
N SER A 888 22.63 5.64 -5.30
CA SER A 888 21.98 4.80 -4.29
C SER A 888 20.54 5.18 -4.02
N GLY A 889 19.66 4.19 -4.06
CA GLY A 889 18.30 4.25 -3.52
C GLY A 889 18.17 3.68 -2.11
N GLY A 890 19.26 3.38 -1.39
CA GLY A 890 19.25 2.65 -0.09
C GLY A 890 18.43 3.26 1.06
N ARG A 891 17.77 4.41 0.82
CA ARG A 891 16.83 5.09 1.70
C ARG A 891 15.46 5.37 1.05
N GLU A 892 15.19 4.84 -0.14
CA GLU A 892 14.01 5.08 -1.00
C GLU A 892 13.89 6.53 -1.51
N LEU A 893 14.99 7.28 -1.47
CA LEU A 893 15.05 8.70 -1.87
C LEU A 893 14.80 8.88 -3.38
N ILE A 894 15.05 7.84 -4.20
CA ILE A 894 14.86 7.86 -5.65
C ILE A 894 14.36 6.51 -6.22
N PRO A 895 13.33 6.51 -7.07
CA PRO A 895 12.80 5.29 -7.71
C PRO A 895 13.70 4.74 -8.84
N TYR A 896 14.61 5.57 -9.37
CA TYR A 896 15.60 5.22 -10.39
C TYR A 896 16.93 5.88 -10.02
N GLY A 897 18.06 5.28 -10.39
CA GLY A 897 19.34 5.99 -10.34
C GLY A 897 19.53 6.91 -11.54
N ALA A 898 19.07 6.48 -12.73
CA ALA A 898 18.99 7.33 -13.91
C ALA A 898 17.66 7.20 -14.64
N ASP A 899 17.15 8.33 -15.13
CA ASP A 899 15.88 8.43 -15.83
C ASP A 899 16.06 9.20 -17.14
N LEU A 900 16.13 8.44 -18.23
CA LEU A 900 16.41 8.92 -19.58
C LEU A 900 15.14 8.98 -20.44
N ARG A 901 13.96 9.04 -19.80
CA ARG A 901 12.69 9.12 -20.53
C ARG A 901 12.66 10.34 -21.45
N ASP A 902 12.39 10.07 -22.73
CA ASP A 902 12.37 11.05 -23.81
C ASP A 902 13.64 11.87 -23.97
N ARG A 903 14.78 11.32 -23.56
CA ARG A 903 16.10 11.90 -23.82
C ARG A 903 16.75 11.17 -24.99
N HIS A 904 17.49 11.92 -25.79
CA HIS A 904 18.16 11.41 -26.98
C HIS A 904 19.65 11.72 -26.92
N HIS A 905 20.50 10.86 -27.51
CA HIS A 905 21.95 11.04 -27.60
C HIS A 905 22.61 11.23 -26.20
N VAL A 906 22.42 10.26 -25.31
CA VAL A 906 22.96 10.29 -23.93
C VAL A 906 23.82 9.05 -23.67
N VAL A 907 24.96 9.27 -23.02
CA VAL A 907 25.88 8.21 -22.58
C VAL A 907 25.94 8.18 -21.06
N LEU A 908 25.74 7.00 -20.47
CA LEU A 908 26.00 6.72 -19.05
C LEU A 908 27.15 5.75 -18.92
N ARG A 909 28.15 6.08 -18.10
CA ARG A 909 29.39 5.32 -18.03
C ARG A 909 29.94 5.20 -16.60
N GLY A 910 30.30 3.97 -16.22
CA GLY A 910 31.12 3.72 -15.02
C GLY A 910 30.38 3.80 -13.68
N PHE A 911 29.06 4.02 -13.67
CA PHE A 911 28.29 4.17 -12.43
C PHE A 911 28.00 2.84 -11.75
N VAL A 912 27.92 2.87 -10.42
CA VAL A 912 27.31 1.81 -9.60
C VAL A 912 25.89 2.21 -9.28
N PHE A 913 24.93 1.32 -9.52
CA PHE A 913 23.53 1.51 -9.16
C PHE A 913 23.12 0.50 -8.10
N SER A 914 22.62 0.96 -6.96
CA SER A 914 22.21 0.09 -5.85
C SER A 914 21.00 0.64 -5.10
N GLY A 915 20.22 -0.25 -4.49
CA GLY A 915 19.20 0.16 -3.50
C GLY A 915 17.95 0.85 -4.05
N GLN A 916 17.80 1.08 -5.36
CA GLN A 916 16.51 1.54 -5.92
C GLN A 916 15.40 0.54 -5.56
N SER A 917 14.17 1.01 -5.39
CA SER A 917 13.06 0.17 -4.94
C SER A 917 11.78 0.36 -5.75
N GLU A 918 11.00 -0.71 -5.81
CA GLU A 918 9.73 -0.81 -6.53
C GLU A 918 8.61 0.04 -5.90
N LEU A 919 8.79 0.51 -4.67
CA LEU A 919 7.69 0.83 -3.74
C LEU A 919 6.95 2.11 -4.04
N ASP A 920 7.62 3.06 -4.67
CA ASP A 920 7.01 4.35 -5.00
C ASP A 920 6.48 4.38 -6.44
N ALA A 921 6.85 3.43 -7.30
CA ALA A 921 6.32 3.38 -8.66
C ALA A 921 4.98 2.65 -8.62
N ASP A 922 3.86 3.38 -8.64
CA ASP A 922 2.49 2.86 -8.77
C ASP A 922 2.33 1.93 -10.01
N ARG A 923 2.78 0.69 -9.82
CA ARG A 923 2.67 -0.50 -10.67
C ARG A 923 3.16 -0.40 -12.11
N GLY A 924 4.24 0.30 -12.41
CA GLY A 924 4.91 0.06 -13.70
C GLY A 924 5.98 1.07 -14.02
N GLY A 925 7.05 1.02 -13.24
CA GLY A 925 8.26 1.82 -13.31
C GLY A 925 9.37 1.07 -12.59
N PHE A 926 10.19 0.26 -13.25
CA PHE A 926 11.04 -0.77 -12.61
C PHE A 926 12.52 -0.66 -13.02
N GLY A 927 13.38 0.12 -12.38
CA GLY A 927 14.75 0.18 -12.89
C GLY A 927 15.76 0.81 -11.96
N HIS A 928 17.01 0.38 -12.07
CA HIS A 928 18.11 1.28 -11.79
C HIS A 928 18.20 2.36 -12.87
N VAL A 929 17.92 2.00 -14.13
CA VAL A 929 17.90 2.92 -15.29
C VAL A 929 16.62 2.76 -16.10
N ALA A 930 15.94 3.87 -16.40
CA ALA A 930 14.77 3.91 -17.29
C ALA A 930 15.10 4.56 -18.64
N VAL A 931 14.84 3.83 -19.72
CA VAL A 931 14.96 4.28 -21.12
C VAL A 931 13.59 4.10 -21.78
N VAL A 932 12.79 5.15 -21.87
CA VAL A 932 11.43 5.09 -22.46
C VAL A 932 11.25 6.22 -23.45
N GLY A 933 10.79 5.93 -24.67
CA GLY A 933 10.63 6.94 -25.72
C GLY A 933 11.93 7.60 -26.17
N ALA A 934 13.07 7.00 -25.83
CA ALA A 934 14.41 7.56 -26.03
C ALA A 934 15.04 7.08 -27.33
N SER A 935 16.10 7.76 -27.78
CA SER A 935 16.93 7.25 -28.88
C SER A 935 18.42 7.50 -28.68
N ASP A 936 19.24 6.67 -29.31
CA ASP A 936 20.70 6.85 -29.34
C ASP A 936 21.29 6.89 -27.92
N ILE A 937 20.97 5.86 -27.14
CA ILE A 937 21.37 5.73 -25.75
C ILE A 937 22.48 4.70 -25.62
N LEU A 938 23.57 5.05 -24.94
CA LEU A 938 24.63 4.12 -24.57
C LEU A 938 24.74 4.02 -23.05
N VAL A 939 24.55 2.82 -22.51
CA VAL A 939 24.83 2.51 -21.11
C VAL A 939 25.99 1.53 -21.07
N GLU A 940 27.13 1.96 -20.55
CA GLU A 940 28.34 1.14 -20.55
C GLU A 940 29.14 1.14 -19.26
N ARG A 941 29.89 0.05 -19.04
CA ARG A 941 30.84 -0.08 -17.91
C ARG A 941 30.23 0.16 -16.53
N CYS A 942 28.91 0.02 -16.39
CA CYS A 942 28.21 0.21 -15.12
C CYS A 942 28.11 -1.11 -14.32
N LEU A 943 27.96 -0.99 -13.00
CA LEU A 943 27.65 -2.09 -12.08
C LEU A 943 26.23 -1.90 -11.54
N PHE A 944 25.37 -2.88 -11.77
CA PHE A 944 24.02 -2.91 -11.23
C PHE A 944 23.97 -3.90 -10.06
N ASP A 945 23.66 -3.43 -8.85
CA ASP A 945 23.57 -4.23 -7.63
C ASP A 945 22.13 -4.30 -7.10
N GLY A 946 21.42 -5.36 -7.49
CA GLY A 946 20.05 -5.68 -7.07
C GLY A 946 19.97 -6.45 -5.75
N ARG A 947 21.06 -6.64 -4.98
CA ARG A 947 21.02 -7.44 -3.74
C ARG A 947 20.09 -6.85 -2.68
N MET A 948 19.83 -5.54 -2.67
CA MET A 948 19.00 -4.88 -1.66
C MET A 948 17.49 -5.08 -1.86
N ASN A 949 16.98 -4.99 -3.10
CA ASN A 949 15.55 -4.87 -3.39
C ASN A 949 15.08 -5.76 -4.55
N TYR A 950 13.77 -5.97 -4.65
CA TYR A 950 13.15 -6.67 -5.76
C TYR A 950 13.00 -5.74 -6.98
N VAL A 951 14.09 -5.54 -7.74
CA VAL A 951 14.13 -4.58 -8.86
C VAL A 951 14.62 -5.17 -10.17
N ASN A 952 14.27 -4.51 -11.28
CA ASN A 952 14.91 -4.76 -12.57
C ASN A 952 16.08 -3.78 -12.74
N ALA A 953 17.13 -4.16 -13.47
CA ALA A 953 18.27 -3.26 -13.64
C ALA A 953 18.00 -2.17 -14.69
N ILE A 954 17.67 -2.56 -15.92
CA ILE A 954 17.43 -1.60 -17.01
C ILE A 954 16.08 -1.87 -17.68
N GLN A 955 15.38 -0.80 -18.01
CA GLN A 955 14.15 -0.83 -18.79
C GLN A 955 14.30 -0.08 -20.09
N ILE A 956 13.84 -0.68 -21.18
CA ILE A 956 13.93 -0.15 -22.53
C ILE A 956 12.56 -0.33 -23.20
N HIS A 957 11.86 0.78 -23.41
CA HIS A 957 10.50 0.77 -23.91
C HIS A 957 10.32 1.81 -25.02
N ARG A 958 9.67 1.44 -26.13
CA ARG A 958 9.34 2.39 -27.22
C ARG A 958 10.52 3.27 -27.65
N SER A 959 11.71 2.72 -27.64
CA SER A 959 12.97 3.43 -27.88
C SER A 959 13.67 2.92 -29.14
N ARG A 960 14.60 3.69 -29.69
CA ARG A 960 15.36 3.37 -30.92
C ARG A 960 16.86 3.44 -30.67
N GLU A 961 17.64 2.56 -31.28
CA GLU A 961 19.11 2.59 -31.20
C GLU A 961 19.64 2.68 -29.75
N VAL A 962 19.30 1.68 -28.94
CA VAL A 962 19.74 1.59 -27.54
C VAL A 962 20.81 0.53 -27.39
N THR A 963 21.99 0.93 -26.90
CA THR A 963 23.14 0.05 -26.69
C THR A 963 23.45 -0.13 -25.21
N ILE A 964 23.42 -1.38 -24.76
CA ILE A 964 23.82 -1.79 -23.41
C ILE A 964 25.11 -2.60 -23.53
N HIS A 965 26.23 -2.00 -23.14
CA HIS A 965 27.56 -2.49 -23.45
C HIS A 965 28.45 -2.68 -22.22
N ASN A 966 29.07 -3.84 -22.05
CA ASN A 966 30.13 -4.03 -21.05
C ASN A 966 29.72 -3.76 -19.57
N ASN A 967 28.47 -4.04 -19.21
CA ASN A 967 27.96 -3.85 -17.84
C ASN A 967 27.99 -5.14 -17.02
N LEU A 968 28.01 -4.98 -15.69
CA LEU A 968 27.90 -6.08 -14.72
C LEU A 968 26.56 -5.99 -14.00
N PHE A 969 25.77 -7.06 -14.03
CA PHE A 969 24.50 -7.17 -13.34
C PHE A 969 24.61 -8.20 -12.23
N VAL A 970 24.28 -7.80 -11.01
CA VAL A 970 24.26 -8.65 -9.83
C VAL A 970 22.91 -8.61 -9.16
N SER A 971 22.26 -9.75 -9.11
CA SER A 971 21.16 -10.04 -8.20
C SER A 971 19.74 -9.45 -8.41
N HIS A 972 19.31 -9.26 -9.66
CA HIS A 972 17.98 -8.68 -9.98
C HIS A 972 16.81 -9.69 -10.07
N HIS A 973 15.58 -9.15 -10.06
CA HIS A 973 14.39 -9.90 -10.49
C HIS A 973 14.45 -10.20 -12.00
N ALA A 974 14.68 -9.18 -12.82
CA ALA A 974 15.05 -9.30 -14.23
C ALA A 974 16.20 -8.33 -14.55
N SER A 975 17.20 -8.78 -15.30
CA SER A 975 18.32 -7.92 -15.69
C SER A 975 17.85 -6.82 -16.67
N MET A 976 17.06 -7.19 -17.68
CA MET A 976 16.58 -6.22 -18.67
C MET A 976 15.14 -6.48 -19.09
N MET A 977 14.39 -5.38 -19.20
CA MET A 977 13.00 -5.35 -19.64
C MET A 977 12.94 -4.56 -20.94
N VAL A 978 12.73 -5.22 -22.09
CA VAL A 978 12.87 -4.65 -23.43
C VAL A 978 11.59 -4.84 -24.23
N TYR A 979 10.76 -3.81 -24.35
CA TYR A 979 9.40 -3.95 -24.89
C TYR A 979 9.08 -2.92 -25.97
N ASP A 980 8.39 -3.35 -27.01
CA ASP A 980 7.70 -2.44 -27.94
C ASP A 980 8.66 -1.42 -28.59
N ASN A 981 9.92 -1.83 -28.84
CA ASN A 981 10.93 -0.94 -29.38
C ASN A 981 10.88 -0.96 -30.92
N PRO A 982 10.63 0.19 -31.57
CA PRO A 982 10.58 0.29 -33.03
C PRO A 982 11.96 0.36 -33.70
N GLY A 983 13.06 0.34 -32.94
CA GLY A 983 14.43 0.36 -33.47
C GLY A 983 15.28 -0.80 -32.93
N THR A 984 16.59 -0.71 -33.15
CA THR A 984 17.52 -1.74 -32.69
C THR A 984 17.83 -1.58 -31.20
N VAL A 985 17.77 -2.68 -30.45
CA VAL A 985 18.36 -2.77 -29.11
C VAL A 985 19.54 -3.72 -29.14
N THR A 986 20.73 -3.21 -28.81
CA THR A 986 22.00 -3.95 -28.85
C THR A 986 22.50 -4.21 -27.44
N ILE A 987 22.64 -5.48 -27.08
CA ILE A 987 23.07 -5.96 -25.77
C ILE A 987 24.36 -6.74 -25.97
N THR A 988 25.49 -6.15 -25.61
CA THR A 988 26.80 -6.71 -25.92
C THR A 988 27.81 -6.65 -24.78
N ARG A 989 28.64 -7.70 -24.65
CA ARG A 989 29.74 -7.74 -23.68
C ARG A 989 29.32 -7.64 -22.21
N ASN A 990 28.06 -7.91 -21.87
CA ASN A 990 27.58 -7.81 -20.49
C ASN A 990 27.79 -9.11 -19.71
N SER A 991 27.98 -8.99 -18.40
CA SER A 991 28.00 -10.10 -17.44
C SER A 991 26.76 -10.07 -16.57
N LEU A 992 25.89 -11.08 -16.69
CA LEU A 992 24.61 -11.16 -15.99
C LEU A 992 24.64 -12.28 -14.94
N LEU A 993 24.83 -11.92 -13.67
CA LEU A 993 25.03 -12.84 -12.55
C LEU A 993 23.90 -12.64 -11.52
N GLY A 994 23.09 -13.63 -11.14
CA GLY A 994 22.03 -13.34 -10.15
C GLY A 994 20.78 -14.22 -10.13
N PRO A 995 19.96 -14.13 -9.06
CA PRO A 995 19.25 -15.20 -8.38
C PRO A 995 17.94 -15.60 -9.00
N THR A 996 17.22 -14.68 -9.68
CA THR A 996 15.81 -14.95 -9.95
C THR A 996 15.56 -15.30 -11.39
N LEU A 997 16.06 -14.55 -12.37
CA LEU A 997 15.95 -14.78 -13.83
C LEU A 997 16.91 -13.81 -14.55
N ALA A 998 18.13 -14.21 -14.94
CA ALA A 998 18.94 -13.44 -15.89
C ALA A 998 18.25 -13.52 -17.26
N LYS A 999 17.23 -12.67 -17.46
CA LYS A 999 16.32 -12.66 -18.60
C LYS A 999 16.26 -11.28 -19.23
N ILE A 1000 16.27 -11.29 -20.55
CA ILE A 1000 15.71 -10.23 -21.37
C ILE A 1000 14.26 -10.61 -21.63
N TYR A 1001 13.32 -9.75 -21.23
CA TYR A 1001 11.93 -9.85 -21.65
C TYR A 1001 11.73 -8.98 -22.87
N GLY A 1002 11.44 -9.61 -24.02
CA GLY A 1002 11.50 -8.97 -25.33
C GLY A 1002 10.21 -8.83 -26.15
N PRO A 1003 8.98 -8.62 -25.64
CA PRO A 1003 7.80 -8.56 -26.50
C PRO A 1003 7.85 -7.45 -27.56
N ARG A 1004 7.48 -7.79 -28.80
CA ARG A 1004 7.10 -6.82 -29.84
C ARG A 1004 8.21 -5.84 -30.21
N ASN A 1005 9.46 -6.31 -30.24
CA ASN A 1005 10.59 -5.50 -30.69
C ASN A 1005 10.84 -5.74 -32.18
N GLU A 1006 11.21 -4.68 -32.91
CA GLU A 1006 11.62 -4.77 -34.31
C GLU A 1006 12.91 -5.58 -34.44
N ARG A 1007 13.96 -5.23 -33.67
CA ARG A 1007 15.26 -5.90 -33.75
C ARG A 1007 16.01 -5.97 -32.42
N LEU A 1008 16.45 -7.17 -32.04
CA LEU A 1008 17.31 -7.40 -30.88
C LEU A 1008 18.65 -8.02 -31.31
N VAL A 1009 19.76 -7.38 -30.93
CA VAL A 1009 21.13 -7.91 -31.11
C VAL A 1009 21.68 -8.27 -29.73
N ILE A 1010 21.93 -9.55 -29.47
CA ILE A 1010 22.41 -10.09 -28.20
C ILE A 1010 23.70 -10.85 -28.47
N ARG A 1011 24.87 -10.20 -28.34
CA ARG A 1011 26.16 -10.86 -28.67
C ARG A 1011 27.22 -10.71 -27.62
N ASN A 1012 28.11 -11.69 -27.48
CA ASN A 1012 29.27 -11.62 -26.59
C ASN A 1012 28.91 -11.45 -25.09
N ASN A 1013 27.75 -11.92 -24.63
CA ASN A 1013 27.35 -11.79 -23.23
C ASN A 1013 27.64 -13.07 -22.43
N LEU A 1014 27.87 -12.92 -21.13
CA LEU A 1014 27.94 -14.00 -20.15
C LEU A 1014 26.62 -14.06 -19.37
N PHE A 1015 25.87 -15.14 -19.53
CA PHE A 1015 24.67 -15.45 -18.74
C PHE A 1015 25.01 -16.44 -17.62
N GLY A 1016 25.29 -15.90 -16.45
CA GLY A 1016 25.46 -16.66 -15.21
C GLY A 1016 24.17 -17.30 -14.73
N GLU A 1017 24.26 -18.11 -13.68
CA GLU A 1017 23.12 -18.84 -13.13
C GLU A 1017 22.50 -18.22 -11.88
N HIS A 1018 21.26 -18.67 -11.63
CA HIS A 1018 20.54 -18.54 -10.38
C HIS A 1018 21.42 -18.85 -9.18
N LEU A 1019 21.54 -17.84 -8.33
CA LEU A 1019 22.12 -17.96 -7.00
C LEU A 1019 21.17 -18.62 -5.98
N PHE A 1020 19.99 -19.15 -6.40
CA PHE A 1020 18.97 -19.78 -5.52
C PHE A 1020 18.20 -20.97 -6.17
N PRO A 1021 17.88 -22.04 -5.42
CA PRO A 1021 17.31 -23.29 -5.97
C PRO A 1021 15.75 -23.38 -6.03
N LYS A 1022 14.97 -22.28 -5.98
CA LYS A 1022 13.56 -22.36 -5.53
C LYS A 1022 12.42 -22.33 -6.56
N LYS A 1023 12.63 -22.35 -7.89
CA LYS A 1023 11.47 -22.44 -8.83
C LYS A 1023 11.73 -23.37 -10.01
N LYS A 1024 10.80 -24.29 -10.25
CA LYS A 1024 10.75 -25.13 -11.46
C LYS A 1024 10.56 -24.27 -12.71
N LYS A 1025 11.21 -24.61 -13.84
CA LYS A 1025 11.15 -23.99 -15.19
C LYS A 1025 11.65 -22.52 -15.31
N GLN A 1026 12.98 -22.29 -15.37
CA GLN A 1026 13.57 -20.94 -15.53
C GLN A 1026 14.42 -20.78 -16.81
N TYR A 1027 14.05 -19.81 -17.67
CA TYR A 1027 14.72 -19.49 -18.95
C TYR A 1027 15.81 -18.41 -18.79
N LYS A 1028 16.84 -18.38 -19.65
CA LYS A 1028 17.82 -17.27 -19.75
C LYS A 1028 17.34 -16.15 -20.67
N LEU A 1029 16.47 -16.46 -21.63
CA LEU A 1029 15.89 -15.47 -22.54
C LEU A 1029 14.38 -15.70 -22.63
N LYS A 1030 13.58 -14.63 -22.62
CA LYS A 1030 12.13 -14.71 -22.86
C LYS A 1030 11.72 -13.69 -23.90
N LEU A 1031 11.63 -14.14 -25.15
CA LEU A 1031 11.55 -13.26 -26.33
C LEU A 1031 10.28 -13.54 -27.16
N PRO A 1032 9.06 -13.37 -26.61
CA PRO A 1032 7.85 -13.53 -27.41
C PRO A 1032 7.76 -12.43 -28.48
N LEU A 1033 7.24 -12.71 -29.66
CA LEU A 1033 6.85 -11.69 -30.66
C LEU A 1033 7.98 -10.71 -31.06
N VAL A 1034 9.24 -11.14 -31.08
CA VAL A 1034 10.34 -10.34 -31.68
C VAL A 1034 10.39 -10.63 -33.18
N LYS A 1035 10.53 -9.59 -34.00
CA LYS A 1035 10.55 -9.72 -35.46
C LYS A 1035 11.91 -10.18 -35.98
N GLU A 1036 12.99 -9.55 -35.54
CA GLU A 1036 14.37 -9.94 -35.87
C GLU A 1036 15.22 -10.13 -34.61
N ILE A 1037 15.86 -11.30 -34.48
CA ILE A 1037 16.79 -11.61 -33.38
C ILE A 1037 18.11 -12.09 -33.97
N ASP A 1038 19.19 -11.44 -33.54
CA ASP A 1038 20.56 -11.88 -33.75
C ASP A 1038 21.21 -12.15 -32.39
N ALA A 1039 21.39 -13.42 -32.05
CA ALA A 1039 21.76 -13.81 -30.68
C ALA A 1039 22.90 -14.84 -30.63
N ASP A 1040 24.03 -14.55 -31.26
CA ASP A 1040 25.21 -15.43 -31.34
C ASP A 1040 26.39 -14.97 -30.44
N TYR A 1041 27.45 -15.77 -30.33
CA TYR A 1041 28.65 -15.52 -29.49
C TYR A 1041 28.34 -15.35 -27.99
N ASN A 1042 27.27 -15.94 -27.47
CA ASN A 1042 26.94 -15.86 -26.05
C ASN A 1042 27.43 -17.08 -25.28
N LEU A 1043 27.84 -16.84 -24.04
CA LEU A 1043 28.22 -17.87 -23.09
C LEU A 1043 27.09 -18.07 -22.06
N TYR A 1044 26.66 -19.32 -21.90
CA TYR A 1044 25.62 -19.68 -20.95
C TYR A 1044 26.18 -20.65 -19.90
N TYR A 1045 26.03 -20.28 -18.62
CA TYR A 1045 26.35 -21.15 -17.50
C TYR A 1045 25.08 -21.76 -16.87
N PHE A 1046 25.14 -23.06 -16.60
CA PHE A 1046 24.12 -23.86 -15.92
C PHE A 1046 24.76 -24.80 -14.88
N ASP A 1047 24.07 -25.01 -13.78
CA ASP A 1047 24.57 -25.72 -12.60
C ASP A 1047 24.58 -27.17 -13.03
N PRO A 1048 25.71 -27.87 -12.86
CA PRO A 1048 25.73 -29.32 -12.94
C PRO A 1048 24.56 -29.97 -12.18
N ALA A 1049 24.16 -29.42 -11.03
CA ALA A 1049 23.08 -29.92 -10.17
C ALA A 1049 21.65 -29.52 -10.62
N ASN A 1050 21.50 -28.64 -11.61
CA ASN A 1050 20.18 -28.19 -12.11
C ASN A 1050 19.74 -29.05 -13.31
N ASP A 1051 18.79 -29.95 -13.08
CA ASP A 1051 18.22 -30.88 -14.07
C ASP A 1051 17.12 -30.26 -14.97
N GLU A 1052 16.69 -29.04 -14.66
CA GLU A 1052 15.64 -28.30 -15.35
C GLU A 1052 16.16 -27.12 -16.21
N ARG A 1053 17.41 -27.17 -16.71
CA ARG A 1053 18.00 -26.13 -17.58
C ARG A 1053 17.06 -25.68 -18.70
N ARG A 1054 16.76 -24.39 -18.80
CA ARG A 1054 16.07 -23.81 -19.97
C ARG A 1054 16.84 -22.60 -20.50
N LEU A 1055 17.11 -22.60 -21.80
CA LEU A 1055 17.86 -21.54 -22.46
C LEU A 1055 16.91 -20.40 -22.87
N ILE A 1056 15.85 -20.70 -23.63
CA ILE A 1056 14.89 -19.69 -24.12
C ILE A 1056 13.43 -20.15 -24.04
N ASP A 1057 12.55 -19.18 -23.79
CA ASP A 1057 11.10 -19.20 -24.05
C ASP A 1057 10.81 -18.25 -25.23
N TYR A 1058 10.52 -18.81 -26.40
CA TYR A 1058 10.26 -18.05 -27.64
C TYR A 1058 8.88 -18.35 -28.22
N MET A 1059 8.24 -17.32 -28.77
CA MET A 1059 6.96 -17.41 -29.45
C MET A 1059 7.03 -16.57 -30.74
N PRO A 1060 6.90 -17.17 -31.94
CA PRO A 1060 6.99 -16.43 -33.20
C PRO A 1060 5.80 -15.46 -33.40
N PRO A 1061 5.93 -14.45 -34.28
CA PRO A 1061 4.82 -13.57 -34.68
C PRO A 1061 3.63 -14.37 -35.25
N ILE A 1062 2.40 -14.02 -34.87
CA ILE A 1062 1.18 -14.72 -35.31
C ILE A 1062 0.67 -14.10 -36.64
N PRO A 1063 0.36 -14.90 -37.68
CA PRO A 1063 -0.08 -14.38 -38.98
C PRO A 1063 -1.48 -13.75 -39.03
N ASP A 1064 -2.44 -14.14 -38.18
CA ASP A 1064 -3.83 -13.62 -38.18
C ASP A 1064 -4.41 -13.57 -36.74
N PRO A 1065 -4.79 -12.38 -36.22
CA PRO A 1065 -5.35 -12.22 -34.87
C PRO A 1065 -6.86 -12.53 -34.75
N SER A 1066 -7.60 -12.63 -35.85
CA SER A 1066 -9.09 -12.72 -35.84
C SER A 1066 -9.63 -14.11 -35.43
N ALA A 1067 -8.79 -15.14 -35.43
CA ALA A 1067 -9.16 -16.52 -35.09
C ALA A 1067 -9.12 -16.85 -33.58
N ILE A 1068 -9.06 -15.86 -32.69
CA ILE A 1068 -8.86 -16.05 -31.23
C ILE A 1068 -10.17 -15.83 -30.48
N THR A 1069 -10.89 -16.92 -30.15
CA THR A 1069 -12.13 -16.85 -29.32
C THR A 1069 -12.06 -17.60 -27.98
N ALA A 1070 -10.92 -18.21 -27.64
CA ALA A 1070 -10.67 -18.76 -26.31
C ALA A 1070 -9.16 -18.88 -26.06
N GLN A 1071 -8.71 -18.84 -24.80
CA GLN A 1071 -7.38 -19.33 -24.42
C GLN A 1071 -7.41 -20.86 -24.27
N PRO A 1072 -6.62 -21.62 -25.04
CA PRO A 1072 -6.31 -22.99 -24.70
C PRO A 1072 -4.83 -23.05 -24.33
N GLU A 1073 -4.52 -23.46 -23.09
CA GLU A 1073 -3.18 -23.92 -22.76
C GLU A 1073 -2.79 -25.20 -23.53
N ASP A 1074 -3.73 -25.79 -24.27
CA ASP A 1074 -3.62 -27.10 -24.93
C ASP A 1074 -3.82 -27.07 -26.46
N ASP A 1075 -3.61 -25.94 -27.16
CA ASP A 1075 -3.60 -25.93 -28.63
C ASP A 1075 -2.23 -26.37 -29.19
N PRO A 1076 -2.09 -27.62 -29.72
CA PRO A 1076 -0.83 -28.13 -30.23
C PRO A 1076 -0.33 -27.41 -31.49
N SER A 1077 -1.15 -26.57 -32.13
CA SER A 1077 -0.76 -25.76 -33.29
C SER A 1077 0.03 -24.50 -32.91
N LYS A 1078 -0.05 -24.03 -31.66
CA LYS A 1078 0.61 -22.82 -31.15
C LYS A 1078 1.83 -23.17 -30.28
N LYS A 1079 2.91 -23.63 -30.92
CA LYS A 1079 4.11 -24.11 -30.23
C LYS A 1079 4.89 -22.97 -29.58
N ARG A 1080 4.72 -22.77 -28.26
CA ARG A 1080 5.79 -22.14 -27.45
C ARG A 1080 7.04 -23.00 -27.55
N MET A 1081 8.15 -22.43 -27.99
CA MET A 1081 9.41 -23.15 -28.14
C MET A 1081 10.25 -22.96 -26.87
N GLY A 1082 10.31 -24.01 -26.05
CA GLY A 1082 11.17 -24.09 -24.88
C GLY A 1082 12.40 -24.93 -25.15
N VAL A 1083 13.58 -24.31 -25.24
CA VAL A 1083 14.84 -25.04 -25.46
C VAL A 1083 15.44 -25.46 -24.12
N LYS A 1084 15.57 -26.78 -23.87
CA LYS A 1084 16.05 -27.35 -22.59
C LYS A 1084 17.58 -27.33 -22.47
N GLY A 1085 18.19 -26.14 -22.52
CA GLY A 1085 19.65 -26.02 -22.48
C GLY A 1085 20.37 -26.68 -23.68
N ASP A 1086 19.62 -27.03 -24.73
CA ASP A 1086 20.14 -27.62 -25.97
C ASP A 1086 20.53 -26.52 -26.94
N LEU A 1087 21.83 -26.33 -27.10
CA LEU A 1087 22.36 -25.25 -27.92
C LEU A 1087 22.22 -25.52 -29.42
N GLU A 1088 22.15 -26.78 -29.85
CA GLU A 1088 21.98 -27.10 -31.26
C GLU A 1088 20.54 -26.81 -31.69
N ALA A 1089 19.56 -27.13 -30.85
CA ALA A 1089 18.17 -26.72 -31.05
C ALA A 1089 18.04 -25.19 -31.15
N TRP A 1090 18.77 -24.45 -30.32
CA TRP A 1090 18.85 -22.98 -30.40
C TRP A 1090 19.44 -22.49 -31.72
N ARG A 1091 20.57 -23.05 -32.15
CA ARG A 1091 21.23 -22.69 -33.42
C ARG A 1091 20.33 -22.94 -34.61
N THR A 1092 19.61 -24.07 -34.64
CA THR A 1092 18.64 -24.38 -35.68
C THR A 1092 17.49 -23.38 -35.71
N ILE A 1093 16.92 -23.03 -34.55
CA ILE A 1093 15.78 -22.10 -34.47
C ILE A 1093 16.15 -20.70 -35.00
N PHE A 1094 17.32 -20.20 -34.64
CA PHE A 1094 17.74 -18.82 -34.97
C PHE A 1094 18.72 -18.74 -36.14
N LYS A 1095 19.00 -19.85 -36.83
CA LYS A 1095 19.96 -19.93 -37.95
C LYS A 1095 21.34 -19.37 -37.57
N GLN A 1096 21.82 -19.70 -36.39
CA GLN A 1096 23.08 -19.16 -35.84
C GLN A 1096 24.28 -20.06 -36.11
N GLY A 1097 25.47 -19.47 -36.08
CA GLY A 1097 26.73 -20.19 -36.14
C GLY A 1097 27.02 -20.99 -34.86
N ARG A 1098 28.14 -21.73 -34.85
CA ARG A 1098 28.55 -22.54 -33.69
C ARG A 1098 29.31 -21.75 -32.61
N HIS A 1099 29.14 -20.44 -32.56
CA HIS A 1099 29.98 -19.55 -31.76
C HIS A 1099 29.48 -19.35 -30.33
N SER A 1100 28.17 -19.46 -30.08
CA SER A 1100 27.66 -19.57 -28.71
C SER A 1100 28.04 -20.94 -28.12
N PHE A 1101 28.29 -21.02 -26.81
CA PHE A 1101 28.58 -22.29 -26.11
C PHE A 1101 28.14 -22.28 -24.64
N ILE A 1102 28.06 -23.47 -24.05
CA ILE A 1102 27.76 -23.68 -22.63
C ILE A 1102 29.06 -24.08 -21.93
N ALA A 1103 29.50 -23.32 -20.94
CA ALA A 1103 30.69 -23.63 -20.15
C ALA A 1103 30.59 -23.07 -18.73
N ASP A 1104 31.37 -23.66 -17.81
CA ASP A 1104 31.51 -23.18 -16.44
C ASP A 1104 32.64 -22.14 -16.34
N PRO A 1105 32.35 -20.86 -16.02
CA PRO A 1105 33.38 -19.86 -15.84
C PRO A 1105 34.19 -20.14 -14.56
N LYS A 1106 35.52 -20.26 -14.72
CA LYS A 1106 36.44 -20.17 -13.58
C LYS A 1106 36.56 -18.71 -13.17
N TRP A 1107 36.26 -18.42 -11.91
CA TRP A 1107 36.36 -17.08 -11.33
C TRP A 1107 37.73 -16.89 -10.68
N ALA A 1108 38.32 -15.70 -10.85
CA ALA A 1108 39.57 -15.35 -10.18
C ALA A 1108 39.40 -15.26 -8.64
N LYS A 1109 38.18 -14.96 -8.18
CA LYS A 1109 37.79 -14.91 -6.75
C LYS A 1109 36.52 -15.74 -6.46
N PRO A 1110 36.63 -17.09 -6.44
CA PRO A 1110 35.48 -17.98 -6.24
C PRO A 1110 34.69 -17.70 -4.95
N GLU A 1111 35.39 -17.31 -3.89
CA GLU A 1111 34.83 -16.97 -2.58
C GLU A 1111 34.02 -15.68 -2.60
N ALA A 1112 34.46 -14.64 -3.31
CA ALA A 1112 33.69 -13.40 -3.46
C ALA A 1112 32.41 -13.64 -4.25
N VAL A 1113 32.51 -14.45 -5.31
CA VAL A 1113 31.35 -14.92 -6.07
C VAL A 1113 30.43 -15.73 -5.15
N LYS A 1114 30.94 -16.70 -4.37
CA LYS A 1114 30.19 -17.51 -3.40
C LYS A 1114 29.48 -16.67 -2.34
N ALA A 1115 30.14 -15.65 -1.78
CA ALA A 1115 29.55 -14.72 -0.82
C ALA A 1115 28.42 -13.88 -1.43
N ALA A 1116 28.58 -13.47 -2.69
CA ALA A 1116 27.48 -12.87 -3.45
C ALA A 1116 26.33 -13.86 -3.72
N ARG A 1117 26.58 -15.19 -3.67
CA ARG A 1117 25.57 -16.27 -3.82
C ARG A 1117 24.85 -16.64 -2.51
N SER A 1118 25.51 -16.59 -1.35
CA SER A 1118 25.10 -17.33 -0.12
C SER A 1118 23.98 -16.69 0.73
N ARG A 1119 23.06 -15.90 0.18
CA ARG A 1119 22.03 -15.24 0.98
C ARG A 1119 20.80 -16.14 1.21
N SER A 1120 20.19 -16.06 2.39
CA SER A 1120 18.80 -16.44 2.65
C SER A 1120 17.86 -15.30 2.24
N ARG A 1121 16.59 -15.57 1.90
CA ARG A 1121 15.56 -14.51 1.79
C ARG A 1121 15.28 -13.94 3.18
N GLY A 1122 16.16 -13.09 3.70
CA GLY A 1122 15.84 -12.15 4.77
C GLY A 1122 15.35 -10.86 4.13
N TRP A 1123 14.14 -10.45 4.46
CA TRP A 1123 13.44 -9.28 3.94
C TRP A 1123 14.29 -8.00 4.03
N PRO A 1124 14.11 -7.03 3.12
CA PRO A 1124 14.83 -5.76 3.17
C PRO A 1124 14.56 -5.13 4.54
N ASN A 1125 15.59 -5.14 5.36
CA ASN A 1125 15.62 -4.42 6.60
C ASN A 1125 16.77 -3.44 6.45
N ARG A 1126 16.51 -2.14 6.70
CA ARG A 1126 17.51 -1.06 6.60
C ARG A 1126 18.74 -1.34 7.47
N PHE A 1127 18.67 -2.32 8.39
CA PHE A 1127 19.78 -2.79 9.22
C PHE A 1127 20.79 -3.72 8.51
N PHE A 1128 20.49 -4.27 7.32
CA PHE A 1128 21.46 -5.06 6.56
C PHE A 1128 22.22 -4.19 5.56
N LYS A 1129 23.51 -3.95 5.82
CA LYS A 1129 24.46 -3.40 4.85
C LYS A 1129 25.21 -4.56 4.19
N TYR A 1130 25.25 -4.57 2.85
CA TYR A 1130 26.14 -5.46 2.12
C TYR A 1130 27.49 -4.80 1.93
N GLU A 1131 28.55 -5.60 1.98
CA GLU A 1131 29.84 -5.17 1.50
C GLU A 1131 29.72 -4.70 0.03
N PRO A 1132 30.30 -3.53 -0.31
CA PRO A 1132 30.32 -3.02 -1.67
C PRO A 1132 30.94 -4.04 -2.63
N LEU A 1133 30.28 -4.28 -3.76
CA LEU A 1133 30.86 -5.09 -4.82
C LEU A 1133 31.88 -4.28 -5.63
N ARG A 1134 32.98 -4.92 -5.99
CA ARG A 1134 33.90 -4.41 -7.01
C ARG A 1134 33.79 -5.28 -8.25
N ARG A 1135 33.92 -4.66 -9.42
CA ARG A 1135 33.92 -5.37 -10.71
C ARG A 1135 35.00 -6.47 -10.75
N ALA A 1136 36.18 -6.18 -10.19
CA ALA A 1136 37.29 -7.13 -10.06
C ALA A 1136 36.97 -8.39 -9.23
N ASP A 1137 35.95 -8.35 -8.36
CA ASP A 1137 35.54 -9.52 -7.59
C ASP A 1137 34.82 -10.58 -8.47
N PHE A 1138 34.42 -10.21 -9.68
CA PHE A 1138 33.79 -11.07 -10.68
C PHE A 1138 34.67 -11.29 -11.92
N ALA A 1139 35.99 -11.08 -11.78
CA ALA A 1139 36.94 -11.36 -12.85
C ALA A 1139 36.97 -12.85 -13.20
N ILE A 1140 37.09 -13.15 -14.49
CA ILE A 1140 37.28 -14.51 -14.99
C ILE A 1140 38.77 -14.86 -14.88
N ALA A 1141 39.08 -16.05 -14.36
CA ALA A 1141 40.46 -16.53 -14.24
C ALA A 1141 41.09 -16.76 -15.63
N ALA A 1142 42.39 -16.50 -15.76
CA ALA A 1142 43.14 -16.61 -17.02
C ALA A 1142 43.04 -17.99 -17.70
N ASP A 1143 42.80 -19.05 -16.92
CA ASP A 1143 42.67 -20.44 -17.35
C ASP A 1143 41.20 -20.90 -17.51
N SER A 1144 40.26 -19.95 -17.49
CA SER A 1144 38.85 -20.21 -17.69
C SER A 1144 38.56 -20.60 -19.13
N PRO A 1145 37.65 -21.57 -19.37
CA PRO A 1145 37.22 -21.94 -20.73
C PRO A 1145 36.50 -20.80 -21.49
N CYS A 1146 36.29 -19.66 -20.84
CA CYS A 1146 35.59 -18.48 -21.38
C CYS A 1146 36.54 -17.46 -22.04
N ILE A 1147 37.85 -17.56 -21.79
CA ILE A 1147 38.86 -16.64 -22.32
C ILE A 1147 39.26 -17.07 -23.73
N GLY A 1148 39.37 -16.11 -24.66
CA GLY A 1148 39.76 -16.38 -26.05
C GLY A 1148 38.68 -16.98 -26.95
N ALA A 1149 37.47 -17.20 -26.42
CA ALA A 1149 36.39 -17.89 -27.11
C ALA A 1149 35.43 -16.96 -27.89
N GLY A 1150 35.67 -15.63 -27.88
CA GLY A 1150 34.94 -14.65 -28.68
C GLY A 1150 35.64 -14.33 -30.02
N GLU A 1151 35.01 -13.50 -30.86
CA GLU A 1151 35.66 -13.03 -32.10
C GLU A 1151 37.01 -12.36 -31.81
N ASN A 1152 38.01 -12.62 -32.65
CA ASN A 1152 39.38 -12.11 -32.55
C ASN A 1152 40.12 -12.50 -31.26
N GLY A 1153 39.75 -13.61 -30.61
CA GLY A 1153 40.41 -14.08 -29.39
C GLY A 1153 40.06 -13.25 -28.14
N VAL A 1154 38.96 -12.49 -28.20
CA VAL A 1154 38.48 -11.69 -27.06
C VAL A 1154 37.76 -12.60 -26.05
N THR A 1155 37.97 -12.35 -24.76
CA THR A 1155 37.22 -13.02 -23.68
C THR A 1155 35.73 -12.73 -23.76
N VAL A 1156 34.90 -13.77 -23.69
CA VAL A 1156 33.44 -13.62 -23.60
C VAL A 1156 33.07 -13.36 -22.13
N GLY A 1157 32.48 -12.19 -21.85
CA GLY A 1157 32.11 -11.77 -20.48
C GLY A 1157 32.84 -10.51 -20.02
N ALA A 1158 33.01 -10.37 -18.70
CA ALA A 1158 33.52 -9.15 -18.08
C ALA A 1158 34.91 -8.79 -18.62
N ASP A 1159 35.00 -7.69 -19.36
CA ASP A 1159 36.26 -7.00 -19.55
C ASP A 1159 36.70 -6.47 -18.18
N THR A 1160 37.82 -7.01 -17.69
CA THR A 1160 38.45 -6.66 -16.40
C THR A 1160 39.56 -5.62 -16.56
N SER A 1161 39.78 -5.09 -17.77
CA SER A 1161 40.81 -4.09 -18.04
C SER A 1161 40.42 -2.65 -17.62
N TYR A 1162 39.22 -2.47 -17.06
CA TYR A 1162 38.70 -1.18 -16.59
C TYR A 1162 38.38 -1.17 -15.09
#